data_AF-A0A6N6TBU4-F1
#
_entry.id   AF-A0A6N6TBU4-F1
#
_cell.length_a   1.000
_cell.length_b   1.000
_cell.length_c   1.000
_cell.angle_alpha   90.00
_cell.angle_beta   90.00
_cell.angle_gamma   90.00
#
_symmetry.space_group_name_H-M   'P 1'
#
loop_
_entity.id
_entity.type
_entity.pdbx_description
1 polymer ?
#
loop_
_entity_poly.entity_id
_entity_poly.type
_entity_poly.pdbx_seq_one_letter_code
_entity_poly.pdbx_strand_id
1 'polypeptide(L)'
;MTSNFGYRRVGAVLGSVALGWMMFLARPSLAEDAVNVASRPLPVEGGIFAVVADDVDRDGRVDLVTTNRGRSTAQILYQKAPRQFEAGPAAKVLGFHANEFARLPGAEPRYVLSAEGQGVLKMLLPDGKGSLKEGATYPFDGPYAVTAFSWPDWGISLAVAPYQGETLTVLRNFQPDTARVETAYGLAVPRQSVPGVVTVADVDGDGIAELLYTTRRSRALWRVDYPKDGKLPEPTLVWTAPTGAPRHLAVADLNGDSAADILLPLESERRIATLLNDGKGHFTSGPELTVPSSAWGPARLAIAEDRDGALLLVADTEQSLMFYRIRKGNPFRYDTVELPNDASLSQLMLRDIDGDGELDVVMVLNVVENSLRILYGPLWKALANKLHVVADSALAAAALKGEIKIQDDPSRVVAKVGDQAITVGEVRQFVMESGTGHSLQSLSGQIEILRKIIEETLLKKAVEQELGAAGPLTFEQFSSGLKGLEEKHFPLPEAPDAVVLRAYYETNREEYGIPEMVQLVQIQFRDDRDQAGDPTARQRAEQALRRLDAGEKFDQVAAELSESPRARSTGPERGFVARNAEPWLRDALRGLQTGQRTGIVESPVGYEILLIRDWRAPVFAEFDAVRAKVSDRWRSEQQQQARSRYLKTLAEQFGVTVTEKELENANPAKQ
;
A
#
# COMPACT_ATOMS: atom_id res chain seq x y z
N MET A 1 27.42 3.55 -33.89
CA MET A 1 27.98 2.69 -32.84
C MET A 1 27.66 3.33 -31.49
N THR A 2 26.88 2.74 -30.59
CA THR A 2 25.91 1.63 -30.79
C THR A 2 24.82 1.85 -29.74
N SER A 3 23.64 2.32 -30.16
CA SER A 3 22.54 2.76 -29.29
C SER A 3 21.62 1.58 -28.93
N ASN A 4 21.05 1.47 -27.72
CA ASN A 4 20.08 2.38 -27.06
C ASN A 4 18.82 2.64 -27.90
N PHE A 5 17.82 1.77 -27.78
CA PHE A 5 16.37 2.03 -27.90
C PHE A 5 15.64 0.80 -27.31
N GLY A 6 14.55 0.90 -26.54
CA GLY A 6 13.86 2.08 -26.02
C GLY A 6 12.34 1.99 -26.20
N TYR A 7 11.64 1.32 -25.27
CA TYR A 7 10.17 1.25 -25.26
C TYR A 7 9.58 1.92 -24.01
N ARG A 8 8.39 2.51 -24.15
CA ARG A 8 7.75 3.35 -23.13
C ARG A 8 6.25 3.07 -23.03
N ARG A 9 5.82 2.72 -21.81
CA ARG A 9 4.51 3.02 -21.19
C ARG A 9 3.24 2.94 -22.05
N VAL A 10 2.48 1.87 -21.85
CA VAL A 10 1.02 1.95 -21.62
C VAL A 10 0.72 1.10 -20.38
N GLY A 11 -0.16 1.57 -19.47
CA GLY A 11 -0.67 0.79 -18.33
C GLY A 11 -0.53 1.47 -16.96
N ALA A 12 -1.64 1.98 -16.44
CA ALA A 12 -1.90 2.27 -15.02
C ALA A 12 -3.39 2.59 -14.77
N VAL A 13 -3.80 2.46 -13.50
CA VAL A 13 -5.08 2.81 -12.82
C VAL A 13 -6.04 1.64 -12.59
N LEU A 14 -6.29 1.28 -11.30
CA LEU A 14 -7.64 1.22 -10.67
C LEU A 14 -7.66 0.73 -9.19
N GLY A 15 -8.82 0.97 -8.53
CA GLY A 15 -9.18 0.62 -7.12
C GLY A 15 -9.03 1.78 -6.10
N SER A 16 -9.73 1.87 -4.94
CA SER A 16 -10.91 1.19 -4.33
C SER A 16 -11.41 2.07 -3.12
N VAL A 17 -12.47 1.84 -2.30
CA VAL A 17 -13.49 0.79 -2.04
C VAL A 17 -14.74 1.42 -1.33
N ALA A 18 -15.77 0.60 -1.07
CA ALA A 18 -16.60 0.55 0.16
C ALA A 18 -17.84 1.45 0.34
N LEU A 19 -18.90 0.85 0.89
CA LEU A 19 -20.07 1.48 1.50
C LEU A 19 -20.55 0.63 2.70
N GLY A 20 -21.10 1.28 3.72
CA GLY A 20 -21.79 0.70 4.89
C GLY A 20 -22.22 1.84 5.82
N TRP A 21 -23.18 1.72 6.74
CA TRP A 21 -23.98 0.57 7.20
C TRP A 21 -25.49 0.87 6.91
N MET A 22 -26.55 0.33 7.52
CA MET A 22 -26.77 -0.65 8.59
C MET A 22 -28.18 -1.28 8.48
N MET A 23 -28.34 -2.54 8.88
CA MET A 23 -29.56 -3.00 9.57
C MET A 23 -29.18 -3.92 10.73
N PHE A 24 -29.96 -3.89 11.82
CA PHE A 24 -29.55 -4.38 13.13
C PHE A 24 -30.54 -5.42 13.69
N LEU A 25 -30.39 -6.68 13.27
CA LEU A 25 -31.05 -7.83 13.89
C LEU A 25 -30.04 -8.97 14.03
N ALA A 26 -29.91 -9.49 15.25
CA ALA A 26 -29.17 -10.70 15.66
C ALA A 26 -27.90 -11.04 14.85
N ARG A 27 -26.72 -10.62 15.32
CA ARG A 27 -25.42 -11.14 14.84
C ARG A 27 -25.40 -12.68 14.89
N PRO A 28 -25.29 -13.41 13.76
CA PRO A 28 -24.92 -14.82 13.76
C PRO A 28 -23.40 -14.94 13.98
N SER A 29 -22.91 -16.11 14.42
CA SER A 29 -21.49 -16.40 14.70
C SER A 29 -20.58 -16.49 13.46
N LEU A 30 -20.99 -15.93 12.33
CA LEU A 30 -20.37 -16.13 11.01
C LEU A 30 -18.92 -15.61 10.87
N ALA A 31 -18.39 -14.89 11.86
CA ALA A 31 -16.97 -14.54 11.93
C ALA A 31 -16.10 -15.69 12.50
N GLU A 32 -16.66 -16.53 13.38
CA GLU A 32 -15.93 -17.64 14.03
C GLU A 32 -15.88 -18.87 13.12
N ASP A 33 -17.00 -19.22 12.48
CA ASP A 33 -17.10 -20.41 11.62
C ASP A 33 -16.46 -20.21 10.23
N ALA A 34 -16.51 -19.00 9.66
CA ALA A 34 -16.03 -18.75 8.29
C ALA A 34 -14.51 -18.84 8.14
N VAL A 35 -13.73 -18.55 9.19
CA VAL A 35 -12.26 -18.58 9.17
C VAL A 35 -11.73 -19.74 10.00
N ASN A 36 -12.09 -20.97 9.62
CA ASN A 36 -11.39 -22.18 10.07
C ASN A 36 -9.98 -22.35 9.44
N VAL A 37 -9.27 -21.22 9.23
CA VAL A 37 -7.81 -21.12 9.38
C VAL A 37 -7.62 -20.57 10.80
N ALA A 38 -8.02 -21.36 11.79
CA ALA A 38 -8.21 -20.87 13.14
C ALA A 38 -6.87 -20.41 13.74
N SER A 39 -6.73 -19.11 13.98
CA SER A 39 -5.63 -18.55 14.77
C SER A 39 -5.81 -19.00 16.23
N ARG A 40 -5.36 -20.22 16.53
CA ARG A 40 -5.41 -20.79 17.87
C ARG A 40 -4.71 -19.83 18.84
N PRO A 41 -5.32 -19.51 20.01
CA PRO A 41 -4.63 -18.73 21.02
C PRO A 41 -3.37 -19.52 21.43
N LEU A 42 -2.21 -18.94 21.17
CA LEU A 42 -0.93 -19.47 21.59
C LEU A 42 -0.85 -19.43 23.13
N PRO A 43 -0.07 -20.32 23.78
CA PRO A 43 0.01 -20.41 25.24
C PRO A 43 0.84 -19.26 25.88
N VAL A 44 0.70 -18.04 25.36
CA VAL A 44 1.54 -16.88 25.65
C VAL A 44 0.74 -15.77 26.34
N GLU A 45 1.39 -15.01 27.22
CA GLU A 45 0.76 -13.89 27.90
C GLU A 45 0.56 -12.68 26.95
N GLY A 46 -0.67 -12.16 26.87
CA GLY A 46 -1.02 -11.01 26.04
C GLY A 46 -0.19 -9.75 26.34
N GLY A 47 0.06 -8.95 25.30
CA GLY A 47 0.97 -7.80 25.33
C GLY A 47 2.33 -8.09 24.68
N ILE A 48 2.42 -9.13 23.85
CA ILE A 48 3.54 -9.39 22.96
C ILE A 48 3.71 -8.22 21.99
N PHE A 49 4.95 -7.77 21.82
CA PHE A 49 5.32 -6.60 21.01
C PHE A 49 6.23 -6.96 19.82
N ALA A 50 7.11 -7.94 19.99
CA ALA A 50 7.94 -8.52 18.93
C ALA A 50 8.08 -10.04 19.09
N VAL A 51 8.36 -10.72 17.98
CA VAL A 51 8.58 -12.17 17.88
C VAL A 51 9.72 -12.50 16.93
N VAL A 52 10.48 -13.56 17.22
CA VAL A 52 11.48 -14.15 16.33
C VAL A 52 11.16 -15.64 16.18
N ALA A 53 11.15 -16.12 14.94
CA ALA A 53 10.95 -17.53 14.60
C ALA A 53 12.31 -18.24 14.47
N ASP A 54 12.56 -19.28 15.26
CA ASP A 54 13.87 -19.94 15.35
C ASP A 54 13.76 -21.40 15.84
N ASP A 55 14.77 -22.24 15.60
CA ASP A 55 14.84 -23.60 16.18
C ASP A 55 15.73 -23.54 17.44
N VAL A 56 15.11 -23.49 18.62
CA VAL A 56 15.79 -23.04 19.86
C VAL A 56 16.32 -24.19 20.70
N ASP A 57 15.66 -25.35 20.67
CA ASP A 57 16.21 -26.58 21.26
C ASP A 57 16.86 -27.54 20.22
N ARG A 58 16.86 -27.16 18.94
CA ARG A 58 17.45 -27.91 17.81
C ARG A 58 16.73 -29.22 17.50
N ASP A 59 15.41 -29.23 17.64
CA ASP A 59 14.55 -30.39 17.32
C ASP A 59 14.04 -30.41 15.87
N GLY A 60 14.42 -29.41 15.07
CA GLY A 60 14.12 -29.29 13.63
C GLY A 60 12.80 -28.59 13.31
N ARG A 61 12.08 -28.09 14.31
CA ARG A 61 10.84 -27.30 14.14
C ARG A 61 11.07 -25.83 14.46
N VAL A 62 10.09 -24.99 14.10
CA VAL A 62 10.16 -23.55 14.34
C VAL A 62 9.45 -23.22 15.64
N ASP A 63 10.22 -22.84 16.66
CA ASP A 63 9.75 -22.21 17.88
C ASP A 63 9.51 -20.71 17.64
N LEU A 64 8.78 -20.06 18.56
CA LEU A 64 8.57 -18.62 18.56
C LEU A 64 9.10 -17.99 19.85
N VAL A 65 10.11 -17.13 19.73
CA VAL A 65 10.67 -16.36 20.85
C VAL A 65 10.03 -14.99 20.89
N THR A 66 9.30 -14.70 21.96
CA THR A 66 8.42 -13.53 22.10
C THR A 66 8.92 -12.57 23.17
N THR A 67 8.59 -11.28 23.04
CA THR A 67 8.83 -10.27 24.08
C THR A 67 7.54 -9.53 24.45
N ASN A 68 7.28 -9.36 25.76
CA ASN A 68 6.08 -8.71 26.29
C ASN A 68 6.43 -7.33 26.89
N ARG A 69 5.89 -6.26 26.29
CA ARG A 69 6.19 -4.88 26.70
C ARG A 69 5.50 -4.48 28.02
N GLY A 70 4.35 -5.06 28.33
CA GLY A 70 3.59 -4.73 29.55
C GLY A 70 4.13 -5.40 30.81
N ARG A 71 4.79 -6.57 30.67
CA ARG A 71 5.28 -7.39 31.78
C ARG A 71 6.81 -7.40 31.93
N SER A 72 7.54 -6.84 30.96
CA SER A 72 9.02 -6.91 30.87
C SER A 72 9.51 -8.36 30.93
N THR A 73 8.92 -9.21 30.08
CA THR A 73 9.28 -10.63 29.96
C THR A 73 9.63 -11.01 28.52
N ALA A 74 10.42 -12.07 28.37
CA ALA A 74 10.61 -12.78 27.12
C ALA A 74 10.29 -14.26 27.34
N GLN A 75 9.67 -14.91 26.36
CA GLN A 75 9.19 -16.29 26.50
C GLN A 75 9.35 -17.07 25.19
N ILE A 76 9.84 -18.30 25.30
CA ILE A 76 9.95 -19.24 24.18
C ILE A 76 8.66 -20.06 24.13
N LEU A 77 8.04 -20.13 22.96
CA LEU A 77 6.93 -21.02 22.65
C LEU A 77 7.52 -22.14 21.80
N TYR A 78 7.68 -23.32 22.39
CA TYR A 78 8.29 -24.46 21.74
C TYR A 78 7.29 -25.22 20.89
N GLN A 79 7.60 -25.54 19.64
CA GLN A 79 6.68 -26.28 18.78
C GLN A 79 6.87 -27.80 18.92
N LYS A 80 6.08 -28.43 19.80
CA LYS A 80 6.21 -29.87 20.11
C LYS A 80 5.53 -30.80 19.10
N ALA A 81 4.64 -30.26 18.28
CA ALA A 81 4.16 -30.85 17.03
C ALA A 81 3.65 -29.73 16.10
N PRO A 82 3.43 -29.98 14.80
CA PRO A 82 2.87 -28.98 13.89
C PRO A 82 1.60 -28.31 14.45
N ARG A 83 1.59 -26.97 14.43
CA ARG A 83 0.52 -26.09 14.98
C ARG A 83 0.24 -26.31 16.48
N GLN A 84 1.18 -26.87 17.24
CA GLN A 84 1.07 -27.18 18.68
C GLN A 84 2.29 -26.65 19.44
N PHE A 85 2.08 -25.51 20.08
CA PHE A 85 3.07 -24.82 20.90
C PHE A 85 2.89 -25.13 22.38
N GLU A 86 4.01 -25.27 23.11
CA GLU A 86 4.09 -25.34 24.56
C GLU A 86 4.94 -24.16 25.08
N ALA A 87 4.49 -23.47 26.12
CA ALA A 87 5.20 -22.29 26.62
C ALA A 87 6.29 -22.66 27.65
N GLY A 88 7.54 -22.34 27.34
CA GLY A 88 8.64 -22.38 28.30
C GLY A 88 8.47 -21.32 29.41
N PRO A 89 9.21 -21.41 30.53
CA PRO A 89 9.13 -20.43 31.61
C PRO A 89 9.44 -19.00 31.11
N ALA A 90 8.60 -18.03 31.45
CA ALA A 90 8.80 -16.64 31.08
C ALA A 90 10.00 -16.03 31.84
N ALA A 91 11.00 -15.57 31.09
CA ALA A 91 12.18 -14.90 31.62
C ALA A 91 11.89 -13.42 31.86
N LYS A 92 12.25 -12.88 33.05
CA LYS A 92 12.09 -11.46 33.35
C LYS A 92 13.25 -10.63 32.77
N VAL A 93 13.08 -10.17 31.53
CA VAL A 93 14.01 -9.26 30.85
C VAL A 93 13.68 -7.83 31.27
N LEU A 94 14.33 -7.35 32.32
CA LEU A 94 14.07 -6.03 32.90
C LEU A 94 14.31 -4.93 31.86
N GLY A 95 13.24 -4.30 31.38
CA GLY A 95 13.30 -3.21 30.39
C GLY A 95 11.91 -2.68 30.04
N PHE A 96 11.79 -1.35 29.98
CA PHE A 96 10.63 -0.66 29.42
C PHE A 96 10.92 -0.35 27.95
N HIS A 97 9.94 -0.55 27.06
CA HIS A 97 10.12 -0.45 25.60
C HIS A 97 11.19 -1.42 25.04
N ALA A 98 10.91 -2.71 25.15
CA ALA A 98 11.43 -3.71 24.22
C ALA A 98 10.82 -3.44 22.83
N ASN A 99 11.60 -2.90 21.89
CA ASN A 99 11.12 -2.54 20.54
C ASN A 99 11.39 -3.68 19.55
N GLU A 100 12.48 -3.59 18.79
CA GLU A 100 12.89 -4.60 17.82
C GLU A 100 13.72 -5.72 18.48
N PHE A 101 13.58 -6.93 17.97
CA PHE A 101 14.25 -8.13 18.49
C PHE A 101 14.73 -8.99 17.32
N ALA A 102 16.01 -9.37 17.31
CA ALA A 102 16.63 -10.07 16.18
C ALA A 102 17.48 -11.27 16.60
N ARG A 103 17.45 -12.33 15.79
CA ARG A 103 18.35 -13.48 15.89
C ARG A 103 19.74 -13.11 15.37
N LEU A 104 20.78 -13.47 16.13
CA LEU A 104 22.17 -13.35 15.73
C LEU A 104 22.60 -14.60 14.94
N PRO A 105 23.34 -14.46 13.82
CA PRO A 105 23.76 -15.59 13.00
C PRO A 105 24.74 -16.52 13.74
N GLY A 106 24.71 -17.81 13.39
CA GLY A 106 25.55 -18.86 13.98
C GLY A 106 24.76 -20.11 14.37
N ALA A 107 25.46 -21.15 14.84
CA ALA A 107 24.83 -22.42 15.22
C ALA A 107 24.18 -22.40 16.62
N GLU A 108 24.41 -21.37 17.43
CA GLU A 108 23.81 -21.20 18.76
C GLU A 108 22.67 -20.16 18.72
N PRO A 109 21.47 -20.49 19.26
CA PRO A 109 20.40 -19.51 19.43
C PRO A 109 20.85 -18.39 20.37
N ARG A 110 20.94 -17.18 19.81
CA ARG A 110 21.49 -15.98 20.45
C ARG A 110 20.76 -14.78 19.86
N TYR A 111 20.28 -13.86 20.69
CA TYR A 111 19.42 -12.77 20.22
C TYR A 111 19.87 -11.42 20.75
N VAL A 112 19.59 -10.36 19.98
CA VAL A 112 19.75 -8.97 20.41
C VAL A 112 18.39 -8.29 20.52
N LEU A 113 18.18 -7.59 21.64
CA LEU A 113 16.97 -6.83 21.94
C LEU A 113 17.29 -5.33 22.07
N SER A 114 16.53 -4.49 21.36
CA SER A 114 16.50 -3.04 21.55
C SER A 114 15.70 -2.67 22.80
N ALA A 115 16.37 -2.39 23.92
CA ALA A 115 15.74 -1.93 25.17
C ALA A 115 15.80 -0.39 25.25
N GLU A 116 14.92 0.28 24.50
CA GLU A 116 14.87 1.73 24.31
C GLU A 116 14.92 2.49 25.64
N GLY A 117 14.00 2.15 26.56
CA GLY A 117 13.83 2.82 27.86
C GLY A 117 14.93 2.52 28.89
N GLN A 118 16.04 1.89 28.48
CA GLN A 118 17.23 1.68 29.29
C GLN A 118 18.54 2.14 28.62
N GLY A 119 18.51 2.56 27.35
CA GLY A 119 19.73 2.93 26.63
C GLY A 119 20.73 1.77 26.47
N VAL A 120 20.25 0.55 26.22
CA VAL A 120 21.09 -0.63 25.97
C VAL A 120 20.54 -1.55 24.89
N LEU A 121 21.43 -2.18 24.14
CA LEU A 121 21.16 -3.45 23.46
C LEU A 121 21.40 -4.59 24.45
N LYS A 122 20.45 -5.52 24.57
CA LYS A 122 20.58 -6.69 25.47
C LYS A 122 20.75 -7.97 24.69
N MET A 123 21.72 -8.79 25.08
CA MET A 123 21.83 -10.16 24.58
C MET A 123 20.87 -11.06 25.36
N LEU A 124 20.08 -11.86 24.66
CA LEU A 124 19.30 -12.96 25.25
C LEU A 124 19.84 -14.30 24.74
N LEU A 125 19.91 -15.27 25.63
CA LEU A 125 20.48 -16.60 25.40
C LEU A 125 19.56 -17.66 26.03
N PRO A 126 19.42 -18.88 25.47
CA PRO A 126 18.83 -19.99 26.18
C PRO A 126 19.55 -20.27 27.51
N ASP A 127 18.79 -20.56 28.56
CA ASP A 127 19.34 -20.83 29.89
C ASP A 127 19.74 -22.31 30.10
N GLY A 128 19.28 -23.20 29.20
CA GLY A 128 19.47 -24.65 29.27
C GLY A 128 18.36 -25.40 30.02
N LYS A 129 17.27 -24.71 30.39
CA LYS A 129 16.13 -25.26 31.17
C LYS A 129 14.77 -24.92 30.55
N GLY A 130 14.75 -24.57 29.26
CA GLY A 130 13.55 -24.16 28.54
C GLY A 130 13.21 -22.67 28.62
N SER A 131 14.12 -21.82 29.14
CA SER A 131 13.90 -20.38 29.28
C SER A 131 15.04 -19.55 28.68
N LEU A 132 14.93 -18.23 28.80
CA LEU A 132 15.97 -17.28 28.42
C LEU A 132 16.67 -16.70 29.65
N LYS A 133 17.93 -16.30 29.46
CA LYS A 133 18.70 -15.48 30.40
C LYS A 133 19.23 -14.23 29.70
N GLU A 134 19.33 -13.15 30.46
CA GLU A 134 20.06 -11.95 30.03
C GLU A 134 21.57 -12.26 30.01
N GLY A 135 22.23 -11.94 28.90
CA GLY A 135 23.66 -12.08 28.70
C GLY A 135 24.38 -10.75 28.89
N ALA A 136 25.37 -10.47 28.03
CA ALA A 136 26.04 -9.18 28.00
C ALA A 136 25.11 -8.06 27.48
N THR A 137 25.44 -6.81 27.80
CA THR A 137 24.68 -5.63 27.35
C THR A 137 25.64 -4.58 26.76
N TYR A 138 25.19 -3.88 25.72
CA TYR A 138 25.95 -2.82 25.04
C TYR A 138 25.25 -1.47 25.24
N PRO A 139 25.90 -0.45 25.84
CA PRO A 139 25.33 0.89 25.96
C PRO A 139 25.08 1.53 24.59
N PHE A 140 23.86 1.97 24.35
CA PHE A 140 23.44 2.64 23.12
C PHE A 140 22.24 3.53 23.44
N ASP A 141 22.25 4.83 23.13
CA ASP A 141 21.13 5.69 23.52
C ASP A 141 19.87 5.44 22.66
N GLY A 142 18.73 5.23 23.33
CA GLY A 142 17.42 4.95 22.74
C GLY A 142 17.40 4.03 21.51
N PRO A 143 17.84 2.75 21.57
CA PRO A 143 17.78 1.85 20.43
C PRO A 143 16.32 1.56 20.05
N TYR A 144 15.97 1.77 18.77
CA TYR A 144 14.66 1.44 18.24
C TYR A 144 14.70 0.12 17.48
N ALA A 145 15.47 0.05 16.39
CA ALA A 145 15.62 -1.14 15.57
C ALA A 145 17.06 -1.65 15.52
N VAL A 146 17.22 -2.97 15.42
CA VAL A 146 18.51 -3.65 15.36
C VAL A 146 18.46 -4.80 14.37
N THR A 147 19.36 -4.79 13.38
CA THR A 147 19.48 -5.83 12.36
C THR A 147 20.89 -6.40 12.39
N ALA A 148 21.01 -7.73 12.48
CA ALA A 148 22.29 -8.42 12.40
C ALA A 148 22.65 -8.73 10.95
N PHE A 149 23.92 -8.54 10.59
CA PHE A 149 24.46 -8.82 9.25
C PHE A 149 25.90 -9.32 9.35
N SER A 150 26.48 -9.72 8.22
CA SER A 150 27.89 -10.07 8.10
C SER A 150 28.44 -9.57 6.77
N TRP A 151 29.56 -8.87 6.82
CA TRP A 151 30.37 -8.50 5.66
C TRP A 151 31.72 -9.26 5.71
N PRO A 152 32.42 -9.43 4.57
CA PRO A 152 33.76 -10.03 4.56
C PRO A 152 34.68 -9.33 5.57
N ASP A 153 35.43 -10.11 6.35
CA ASP A 153 36.35 -9.64 7.39
C ASP A 153 35.75 -8.69 8.46
N TRP A 154 34.42 -8.67 8.63
CA TRP A 154 33.73 -7.87 9.65
C TRP A 154 33.09 -8.70 10.77
N GLY A 155 32.98 -10.02 10.59
CA GLY A 155 32.28 -10.90 11.53
C GLY A 155 30.80 -10.53 11.70
N ILE A 156 30.20 -10.99 12.80
CA ILE A 156 28.83 -10.59 13.16
C ILE A 156 28.83 -9.08 13.42
N SER A 157 28.03 -8.34 12.68
CA SER A 157 27.90 -6.88 12.80
C SER A 157 26.44 -6.49 12.99
N LEU A 158 26.19 -5.36 13.66
CA LEU A 158 24.84 -4.87 13.95
C LEU A 158 24.61 -3.50 13.32
N ALA A 159 23.52 -3.33 12.57
CA ALA A 159 23.00 -2.04 12.19
C ALA A 159 21.92 -1.62 13.20
N VAL A 160 22.08 -0.45 13.83
CA VAL A 160 21.29 0.00 14.98
C VAL A 160 20.69 1.37 14.67
N ALA A 161 19.37 1.40 14.49
CA ALA A 161 18.60 2.62 14.24
C ALA A 161 18.06 3.18 15.56
N PRO A 162 18.26 4.49 15.84
CA PRO A 162 17.85 5.09 17.10
C PRO A 162 16.37 5.50 17.08
N TYR A 163 15.79 5.68 18.26
CA TYR A 163 14.43 6.16 18.44
C TYR A 163 14.28 7.63 18.04
N GLN A 164 15.33 8.44 18.25
CA GLN A 164 15.45 9.85 17.86
C GLN A 164 16.88 10.16 17.35
N GLY A 165 17.06 11.24 16.59
CA GLY A 165 18.36 11.63 16.00
C GLY A 165 18.53 11.23 14.53
N GLU A 166 19.59 11.70 13.87
CA GLU A 166 19.79 11.60 12.41
C GLU A 166 20.85 10.55 12.00
N THR A 167 21.24 9.64 12.92
CA THR A 167 22.40 8.75 12.78
C THR A 167 22.04 7.28 12.86
N LEU A 168 22.23 6.52 11.79
CA LEU A 168 22.26 5.05 11.83
C LEU A 168 23.63 4.63 12.36
N THR A 169 23.72 3.70 13.31
CA THR A 169 25.02 3.22 13.82
C THR A 169 25.31 1.81 13.35
N VAL A 170 26.51 1.57 12.82
CA VAL A 170 27.00 0.24 12.46
C VAL A 170 28.07 -0.20 13.45
N LEU A 171 27.82 -1.29 14.17
CA LEU A 171 28.72 -1.91 15.13
C LEU A 171 29.42 -3.11 14.47
N ARG A 172 30.71 -2.94 14.12
CA ARG A 172 31.53 -3.97 13.47
C ARG A 172 32.08 -4.98 14.49
N ASN A 173 32.07 -6.26 14.10
CA ASN A 173 32.62 -7.38 14.85
C ASN A 173 32.12 -7.41 16.32
N PHE A 174 30.79 -7.39 16.44
CA PHE A 174 30.07 -7.45 17.70
C PHE A 174 30.17 -8.87 18.30
N GLN A 175 30.70 -8.98 19.51
CA GLN A 175 30.95 -10.23 20.23
C GLN A 175 29.82 -10.54 21.22
N PRO A 176 28.91 -11.51 20.95
CA PRO A 176 27.67 -11.65 21.75
C PRO A 176 27.89 -12.08 23.19
N ASP A 177 28.95 -12.83 23.50
CA ASP A 177 29.26 -13.26 24.88
C ASP A 177 29.78 -12.13 25.77
N THR A 178 30.31 -11.05 25.18
CA THR A 178 31.00 -9.97 25.91
C THR A 178 30.43 -8.57 25.64
N ALA A 179 29.50 -8.45 24.69
CA ALA A 179 29.01 -7.20 24.12
C ALA A 179 30.11 -6.24 23.63
N ARG A 180 31.31 -6.75 23.31
CA ARG A 180 32.39 -5.96 22.74
C ARG A 180 32.14 -5.67 21.26
N VAL A 181 32.59 -4.49 20.83
CA VAL A 181 32.53 -4.01 19.44
C VAL A 181 33.95 -3.60 19.05
N GLU A 182 34.38 -3.94 17.84
CA GLU A 182 35.70 -3.55 17.33
C GLU A 182 35.72 -2.08 16.88
N THR A 183 34.68 -1.65 16.16
CA THR A 183 34.49 -0.25 15.76
C THR A 183 33.00 0.07 15.61
N ALA A 184 32.59 1.26 16.04
CA ALA A 184 31.25 1.79 15.81
C ALA A 184 31.33 2.95 14.79
N TYR A 185 30.60 2.83 13.68
CA TYR A 185 30.52 3.85 12.64
C TYR A 185 29.17 4.58 12.74
N GLY A 186 29.21 5.91 12.95
CA GLY A 186 28.01 6.75 12.99
C GLY A 186 27.67 7.32 11.62
N LEU A 187 26.68 6.74 10.95
CA LEU A 187 26.20 7.13 9.62
C LEU A 187 25.12 8.19 9.75
N ALA A 188 25.57 9.42 10.02
CA ALA A 188 24.72 10.59 10.14
C ALA A 188 24.30 11.13 8.76
N VAL A 189 23.02 11.45 8.59
CA VAL A 189 22.50 12.08 7.38
C VAL A 189 21.90 13.45 7.76
N PRO A 190 22.67 14.56 7.68
CA PRO A 190 22.24 15.83 8.24
C PRO A 190 20.97 16.40 7.60
N ARG A 191 20.04 16.89 8.44
CA ARG A 191 18.73 17.44 8.05
C ARG A 191 17.77 16.42 7.44
N GLN A 192 18.07 15.12 7.54
CA GLN A 192 17.19 14.02 7.15
C GLN A 192 16.64 13.34 8.40
N SER A 193 15.47 12.71 8.26
CA SER A 193 14.68 12.28 9.41
C SER A 193 15.13 10.93 9.99
N VAL A 194 14.64 10.59 11.19
CA VAL A 194 15.20 9.48 12.01
C VAL A 194 15.21 8.14 11.26
N PRO A 195 16.33 7.39 11.22
CA PRO A 195 16.37 6.07 10.60
C PRO A 195 15.27 5.12 11.08
N GLY A 196 14.79 4.29 10.16
CA GLY A 196 13.86 3.18 10.41
C GLY A 196 14.57 1.84 10.55
N VAL A 197 13.82 0.75 10.41
CA VAL A 197 14.37 -0.62 10.37
C VAL A 197 15.32 -0.76 9.18
N VAL A 198 16.39 -1.54 9.35
CA VAL A 198 17.36 -1.86 8.29
C VAL A 198 17.05 -3.23 7.72
N THR A 199 16.93 -3.32 6.41
CA THR A 199 16.83 -4.57 5.65
C THR A 199 18.19 -4.91 5.07
N VAL A 200 18.56 -6.19 5.06
CA VAL A 200 19.83 -6.70 4.53
C VAL A 200 19.53 -7.49 3.27
N ALA A 201 20.09 -7.08 2.13
CA ALA A 201 19.92 -7.76 0.86
C ALA A 201 21.08 -7.45 -0.10
N ASP A 202 21.58 -8.46 -0.79
CA ASP A 202 22.43 -8.28 -1.98
C ASP A 202 21.57 -7.61 -3.07
N VAL A 203 21.97 -6.40 -3.48
CA VAL A 203 21.30 -5.67 -4.56
C VAL A 203 22.23 -5.27 -5.70
N ASP A 204 23.55 -5.41 -5.57
CA ASP A 204 24.51 -5.17 -6.66
C ASP A 204 25.04 -6.44 -7.37
N GLY A 205 24.65 -7.62 -6.88
CA GLY A 205 24.91 -8.92 -7.48
C GLY A 205 26.29 -9.49 -7.19
N ASP A 206 27.08 -8.91 -6.28
CA ASP A 206 28.44 -9.37 -5.97
C ASP A 206 28.53 -10.49 -4.91
N GLY A 207 27.41 -10.86 -4.28
CA GLY A 207 27.33 -11.89 -3.24
C GLY A 207 27.51 -11.36 -1.80
N ILE A 208 27.67 -10.05 -1.63
CA ILE A 208 27.65 -9.34 -0.34
C ILE A 208 26.31 -8.61 -0.24
N ALA A 209 25.78 -8.46 0.99
CA ALA A 209 24.46 -7.85 1.20
C ALA A 209 24.55 -6.41 1.73
N GLU A 210 23.89 -5.47 1.05
CA GLU A 210 23.81 -4.05 1.41
C GLU A 210 22.86 -3.83 2.60
N LEU A 211 23.03 -2.69 3.29
CA LEU A 211 22.13 -2.23 4.34
C LEU A 211 21.15 -1.19 3.76
N LEU A 212 19.91 -1.60 3.49
CA LEU A 212 18.84 -0.72 3.00
C LEU A 212 18.01 -0.17 4.16
N TYR A 213 17.72 1.13 4.18
CA TYR A 213 16.87 1.71 5.22
C TYR A 213 16.07 2.94 4.78
N THR A 214 14.84 3.04 5.27
CA THR A 214 13.98 4.23 5.15
C THR A 214 14.22 5.22 6.28
N THR A 215 13.87 6.50 6.09
CA THR A 215 14.00 7.55 7.11
C THR A 215 12.62 8.08 7.55
N ARG A 216 12.24 7.84 8.80
CA ARG A 216 10.90 8.11 9.37
C ARG A 216 10.61 9.61 9.40
N ARG A 217 9.55 10.06 8.71
CA ARG A 217 9.20 11.47 8.39
C ARG A 217 9.95 12.09 7.21
N SER A 218 10.78 11.32 6.51
CA SER A 218 11.35 11.68 5.20
C SER A 218 10.73 10.82 4.09
N ARG A 219 11.07 11.15 2.85
CA ARG A 219 10.67 10.42 1.64
C ARG A 219 11.81 9.55 1.09
N ALA A 220 12.95 9.49 1.77
CA ALA A 220 14.19 8.93 1.26
C ALA A 220 14.43 7.46 1.65
N LEU A 221 14.84 6.67 0.65
CA LEU A 221 15.47 5.35 0.81
C LEU A 221 16.99 5.52 0.71
N TRP A 222 17.71 4.96 1.67
CA TRP A 222 19.16 4.97 1.77
C TRP A 222 19.73 3.55 1.68
N ARG A 223 20.98 3.44 1.24
CA ARG A 223 21.77 2.22 1.17
C ARG A 223 23.15 2.45 1.78
N VAL A 224 23.71 1.44 2.43
CA VAL A 224 25.12 1.42 2.87
C VAL A 224 25.78 0.19 2.27
N ASP A 225 26.83 0.42 1.51
CA ASP A 225 27.53 -0.60 0.73
C ASP A 225 28.72 -1.14 1.53
N TYR A 226 29.13 -2.39 1.27
CA TYR A 226 30.34 -2.93 1.87
C TYR A 226 31.57 -2.07 1.48
N PRO A 227 32.31 -1.47 2.45
CA PRO A 227 33.38 -0.52 2.15
C PRO A 227 34.67 -1.22 1.70
N LYS A 228 34.68 -1.60 0.42
CA LYS A 228 35.82 -2.14 -0.32
C LYS A 228 37.04 -1.22 -0.19
N ASP A 229 38.24 -1.81 -0.20
CA ASP A 229 39.56 -1.14 -0.06
C ASP A 229 39.83 -0.42 1.27
N GLY A 230 39.16 -0.80 2.37
CA GLY A 230 39.42 -0.23 3.70
C GLY A 230 38.88 1.19 3.89
N LYS A 231 37.88 1.58 3.10
CA LYS A 231 37.12 2.83 3.26
C LYS A 231 36.26 2.77 4.52
N LEU A 232 35.62 3.89 4.86
CA LEU A 232 34.52 3.91 5.82
C LEU A 232 33.20 3.56 5.10
N PRO A 233 32.23 2.92 5.76
CA PRO A 233 30.87 2.82 5.25
C PRO A 233 30.23 4.22 5.20
N GLU A 234 29.53 4.55 4.12
CA GLU A 234 28.85 5.84 3.93
C GLU A 234 27.42 5.64 3.36
N PRO A 235 26.42 6.41 3.81
CA PRO A 235 25.04 6.26 3.37
C PRO A 235 24.78 6.97 2.02
N THR A 236 24.39 6.19 1.00
CA THR A 236 24.04 6.69 -0.33
C THR A 236 22.52 6.81 -0.49
N LEU A 237 22.06 7.90 -1.10
CA LEU A 237 20.64 8.11 -1.42
C LEU A 237 20.26 7.28 -2.65
N VAL A 238 19.39 6.28 -2.48
CA VAL A 238 18.89 5.45 -3.59
C VAL A 238 17.74 6.13 -4.31
N TRP A 239 16.75 6.59 -3.54
CA TRP A 239 15.49 7.08 -4.07
C TRP A 239 14.82 8.09 -3.14
N THR A 240 13.92 8.90 -3.68
CA THR A 240 13.04 9.80 -2.92
C THR A 240 11.63 9.68 -3.47
N ALA A 241 10.69 9.24 -2.62
CA ALA A 241 9.30 9.05 -2.97
C ALA A 241 8.66 10.35 -3.48
N PRO A 242 7.92 10.36 -4.61
CA PRO A 242 7.24 11.56 -5.08
C PRO A 242 6.25 12.11 -4.04
N THR A 243 5.41 11.23 -3.50
CA THR A 243 4.48 11.48 -2.39
C THR A 243 4.52 10.31 -1.40
N GLY A 244 3.80 10.40 -0.28
CA GLY A 244 3.91 9.47 0.86
C GLY A 244 5.28 9.45 1.55
N ALA A 245 5.37 8.78 2.69
CA ALA A 245 6.63 8.52 3.40
C ALA A 245 6.85 7.00 3.54
N PRO A 246 7.94 6.42 3.02
CA PRO A 246 8.19 4.99 3.21
C PRO A 246 8.63 4.73 4.67
N ARG A 247 7.93 3.83 5.37
CA ARG A 247 8.23 3.45 6.78
C ARG A 247 9.02 2.15 6.94
N HIS A 248 9.03 1.36 5.89
CA HIS A 248 9.47 -0.03 5.83
C HIS A 248 9.91 -0.29 4.38
N LEU A 249 10.51 -1.44 4.12
CA LEU A 249 10.67 -1.94 2.76
C LEU A 249 10.61 -3.47 2.75
N ALA A 250 10.34 -4.06 1.60
CA ALA A 250 10.48 -5.49 1.35
C ALA A 250 11.30 -5.70 0.08
N VAL A 251 11.95 -6.85 -0.05
CA VAL A 251 12.86 -7.17 -1.16
C VAL A 251 12.47 -8.51 -1.77
N ALA A 252 12.36 -8.58 -3.09
CA ALA A 252 12.11 -9.81 -3.84
C ALA A 252 12.47 -9.62 -5.32
N ASP A 253 12.71 -10.72 -6.04
CA ASP A 253 12.75 -10.75 -7.51
C ASP A 253 11.31 -10.62 -8.06
N LEU A 254 10.83 -9.38 -8.17
CA LEU A 254 9.48 -9.08 -8.67
C LEU A 254 9.38 -9.35 -10.17
N ASN A 255 10.38 -8.90 -10.92
CA ASN A 255 10.31 -8.86 -12.37
C ASN A 255 10.66 -10.19 -13.06
N GLY A 256 11.36 -11.10 -12.37
CA GLY A 256 11.76 -12.43 -12.88
C GLY A 256 13.15 -12.48 -13.52
N ASP A 257 13.95 -11.40 -13.46
CA ASP A 257 15.32 -11.36 -13.96
C ASP A 257 16.39 -11.83 -12.95
N SER A 258 15.96 -12.24 -11.75
CA SER A 258 16.81 -12.64 -10.61
C SER A 258 17.57 -11.50 -9.92
N ALA A 259 17.31 -10.23 -10.23
CA ALA A 259 17.77 -9.11 -9.40
C ALA A 259 16.84 -8.91 -8.19
N ALA A 260 17.38 -8.29 -7.14
CA ALA A 260 16.61 -7.94 -5.95
C ALA A 260 15.89 -6.59 -6.14
N ASP A 261 14.59 -6.62 -6.47
CA ASP A 261 13.71 -5.45 -6.54
C ASP A 261 13.21 -5.04 -5.14
N ILE A 262 12.81 -3.78 -4.96
CA ILE A 262 12.37 -3.21 -3.68
C ILE A 262 10.90 -2.78 -3.72
N LEU A 263 10.14 -3.12 -2.68
CA LEU A 263 8.78 -2.61 -2.40
C LEU A 263 8.77 -1.66 -1.21
N LEU A 264 8.10 -0.52 -1.36
CA LEU A 264 8.04 0.55 -0.36
C LEU A 264 6.57 0.91 -0.06
N PRO A 265 6.02 0.51 1.10
CA PRO A 265 4.68 0.93 1.51
C PRO A 265 4.72 2.42 1.87
N LEU A 266 3.90 3.22 1.20
CA LEU A 266 3.90 4.68 1.35
C LEU A 266 2.88 5.12 2.40
N GLU A 267 3.34 5.51 3.59
CA GLU A 267 2.47 6.03 4.66
C GLU A 267 1.69 7.24 4.15
N SER A 268 0.37 7.22 4.38
CA SER A 268 -0.64 8.15 3.85
C SER A 268 -1.07 7.97 2.38
N GLU A 269 -0.50 7.03 1.62
CA GLU A 269 -0.89 6.75 0.21
C GLU A 269 -1.47 5.34 0.10
N ARG A 270 -2.57 5.13 -0.63
CA ARG A 270 -3.12 3.77 -0.89
C ARG A 270 -2.32 3.01 -1.95
N ARG A 271 -0.99 2.98 -1.83
CA ARG A 271 -0.05 2.42 -2.81
C ARG A 271 1.20 1.83 -2.16
N ILE A 272 1.79 0.87 -2.84
CA ILE A 272 3.14 0.35 -2.58
C ILE A 272 3.99 0.71 -3.80
N ALA A 273 4.97 1.58 -3.63
CA ALA A 273 5.90 1.90 -4.70
C ALA A 273 6.84 0.72 -4.97
N THR A 274 7.14 0.46 -6.25
CA THR A 274 8.12 -0.55 -6.66
C THR A 274 9.35 0.14 -7.24
N LEU A 275 10.54 -0.36 -6.89
CA LEU A 275 11.80 0.01 -7.49
C LEU A 275 12.41 -1.23 -8.14
N LEU A 276 12.45 -1.23 -9.47
CA LEU A 276 13.08 -2.28 -10.25
C LEU A 276 14.59 -2.05 -10.32
N ASN A 277 15.35 -3.11 -10.10
CA ASN A 277 16.82 -3.14 -10.08
C ASN A 277 17.37 -3.53 -11.46
N ASP A 278 18.64 -3.21 -11.75
CA ASP A 278 19.36 -3.68 -12.96
C ASP A 278 20.33 -4.84 -12.67
N GLY A 279 20.24 -5.42 -11.47
CA GLY A 279 21.18 -6.40 -10.94
C GLY A 279 22.56 -5.80 -10.59
N LYS A 280 22.66 -4.47 -10.44
CA LYS A 280 23.87 -3.72 -10.05
C LYS A 280 23.53 -2.57 -9.09
N GLY A 281 22.35 -2.63 -8.47
CA GLY A 281 21.86 -1.65 -7.52
C GLY A 281 21.43 -0.32 -8.14
N HIS A 282 21.21 -0.23 -9.47
CA HIS A 282 20.62 0.95 -10.09
C HIS A 282 19.09 0.82 -10.12
N PHE A 283 18.44 1.47 -9.17
CA PHE A 283 16.99 1.39 -9.01
C PHE A 283 16.23 2.38 -9.90
N THR A 284 15.18 1.89 -10.55
CA THR A 284 14.23 2.69 -11.35
C THR A 284 12.80 2.47 -10.86
N SER A 285 11.98 3.52 -10.80
CA SER A 285 10.59 3.36 -10.31
C SER A 285 9.72 2.60 -11.31
N GLY A 286 9.25 1.43 -10.89
CA GLY A 286 8.24 0.65 -11.61
C GLY A 286 6.82 1.16 -11.34
N PRO A 287 5.81 0.59 -12.03
CA PRO A 287 4.41 0.72 -11.65
C PRO A 287 4.16 0.32 -10.19
N GLU A 288 3.41 1.17 -9.48
CA GLU A 288 3.06 1.00 -8.07
C GLU A 288 1.94 -0.04 -7.92
N LEU A 289 1.99 -0.88 -6.88
CA LEU A 289 0.88 -1.77 -6.55
C LEU A 289 -0.22 -0.93 -5.87
N THR A 290 -1.45 -0.97 -6.39
CA THR A 290 -2.59 -0.31 -5.77
C THR A 290 -3.03 -1.07 -4.52
N VAL A 291 -3.30 -0.35 -3.43
CA VAL A 291 -3.77 -0.95 -2.17
C VAL A 291 -5.30 -0.90 -2.19
N PRO A 292 -6.00 -2.03 -2.43
CA PRO A 292 -7.43 -2.03 -2.74
C PRO A 292 -8.32 -1.93 -1.48
N SER A 293 -7.89 -1.19 -0.45
CA SER A 293 -8.60 -1.04 0.84
C SER A 293 -9.10 0.39 1.07
N SER A 294 -10.13 0.56 1.90
CA SER A 294 -10.65 1.87 2.33
C SER A 294 -9.81 2.51 3.46
N ALA A 295 -8.93 1.73 4.09
CA ALA A 295 -7.94 2.23 5.04
C ALA A 295 -6.96 3.25 4.43
N TRP A 296 -6.18 3.93 5.28
CA TRP A 296 -4.99 4.64 4.81
C TRP A 296 -3.83 3.67 4.47
N GLY A 297 -2.77 4.23 3.88
CA GLY A 297 -1.66 3.49 3.28
C GLY A 297 -0.96 2.48 4.21
N PRO A 298 -0.42 1.38 3.65
CA PRO A 298 0.10 0.28 4.44
C PRO A 298 1.32 0.67 5.30
N ALA A 299 1.47 -0.01 6.43
CA ALA A 299 2.51 0.28 7.42
C ALA A 299 3.64 -0.77 7.44
N ARG A 300 3.32 -2.04 7.15
CA ARG A 300 4.24 -3.18 7.08
C ARG A 300 4.01 -3.99 5.81
N LEU A 301 5.08 -4.58 5.28
CA LEU A 301 5.03 -5.59 4.22
C LEU A 301 5.79 -6.83 4.66
N ALA A 302 5.31 -8.02 4.28
CA ALA A 302 6.10 -9.25 4.23
C ALA A 302 5.92 -9.88 2.84
N ILE A 303 7.00 -10.38 2.23
CA ILE A 303 6.97 -11.03 0.93
C ILE A 303 7.84 -12.29 0.96
N ALA A 304 7.38 -13.35 0.28
CA ALA A 304 8.14 -14.59 0.09
C ALA A 304 7.68 -15.29 -1.19
N GLU A 305 8.51 -16.19 -1.73
CA GLU A 305 8.12 -17.07 -2.84
C GLU A 305 7.33 -18.27 -2.29
N ASP A 306 6.16 -18.52 -2.88
CA ASP A 306 5.26 -19.63 -2.59
C ASP A 306 5.64 -20.86 -3.44
N ARG A 307 5.11 -22.04 -3.12
CA ARG A 307 5.53 -23.35 -3.68
C ARG A 307 5.35 -23.49 -5.20
N ASP A 308 4.55 -22.63 -5.83
CA ASP A 308 4.35 -22.57 -7.29
C ASP A 308 5.25 -21.54 -8.00
N GLY A 309 6.16 -20.88 -7.28
CA GLY A 309 7.04 -19.83 -7.81
C GLY A 309 6.37 -18.45 -7.94
N ALA A 310 5.13 -18.29 -7.46
CA ALA A 310 4.53 -16.97 -7.32
C ALA A 310 5.00 -16.29 -6.03
N LEU A 311 5.15 -14.97 -6.03
CA LEU A 311 5.40 -14.22 -4.79
C LEU A 311 4.10 -13.98 -4.05
N LEU A 312 4.03 -14.38 -2.78
CA LEU A 312 2.99 -13.97 -1.86
C LEU A 312 3.47 -12.72 -1.12
N LEU A 313 2.81 -11.59 -1.36
CA LEU A 313 2.99 -10.35 -0.61
C LEU A 313 1.80 -10.16 0.34
N VAL A 314 2.08 -9.80 1.59
CA VAL A 314 1.06 -9.38 2.57
C VAL A 314 1.39 -7.96 3.04
N ALA A 315 0.40 -7.07 3.01
CA ALA A 315 0.52 -5.69 3.45
C ALA A 315 -0.47 -5.38 4.57
N ASP A 316 0.02 -4.79 5.67
CA ASP A 316 -0.79 -4.34 6.81
C ASP A 316 -1.35 -2.94 6.55
N THR A 317 -2.68 -2.80 6.52
CA THR A 317 -3.39 -1.51 6.49
C THR A 317 -4.06 -1.24 7.84
N GLU A 318 -4.65 -0.06 8.05
CA GLU A 318 -5.33 0.26 9.31
C GLU A 318 -6.52 -0.68 9.66
N GLN A 319 -7.08 -1.40 8.69
CA GLN A 319 -8.33 -2.17 8.84
C GLN A 319 -8.27 -3.59 8.25
N SER A 320 -7.18 -3.97 7.57
CA SER A 320 -7.08 -5.25 6.87
C SER A 320 -5.65 -5.65 6.53
N LEU A 321 -5.45 -6.96 6.37
CA LEU A 321 -4.31 -7.53 5.68
C LEU A 321 -4.67 -7.71 4.20
N MET A 322 -3.96 -7.01 3.33
CA MET A 322 -4.06 -7.18 1.88
C MET A 322 -3.05 -8.24 1.42
N PHE A 323 -3.57 -9.36 0.92
CA PHE A 323 -2.78 -10.41 0.28
C PHE A 323 -2.72 -10.15 -1.24
N TYR A 324 -1.55 -10.27 -1.84
CA TYR A 324 -1.31 -10.20 -3.28
C TYR A 324 -0.56 -11.46 -3.72
N ARG A 325 -1.05 -12.17 -4.75
CA ARG A 325 -0.29 -13.22 -5.44
C ARG A 325 0.29 -12.62 -6.71
N ILE A 326 1.55 -12.23 -6.65
CA ILE A 326 2.28 -11.59 -7.75
C ILE A 326 2.94 -12.69 -8.60
N ARG A 327 2.69 -12.71 -9.90
CA ARG A 327 3.24 -13.75 -10.79
C ARG A 327 4.62 -13.33 -11.28
N LYS A 328 5.65 -14.11 -10.92
CA LYS A 328 7.04 -13.88 -11.31
C LYS A 328 7.16 -13.80 -12.84
N GLY A 329 7.96 -12.86 -13.35
CA GLY A 329 7.99 -12.52 -14.78
C GLY A 329 7.06 -11.37 -15.19
N ASN A 330 6.08 -10.97 -14.36
CA ASN A 330 5.25 -9.78 -14.59
C ASN A 330 4.62 -9.26 -13.29
N PRO A 331 5.30 -8.38 -12.54
CA PRO A 331 4.86 -7.98 -11.20
C PRO A 331 3.65 -7.04 -11.18
N PHE A 332 3.14 -6.67 -12.35
CA PHE A 332 1.93 -5.86 -12.53
C PHE A 332 0.72 -6.73 -12.87
N ARG A 333 0.90 -8.07 -12.90
CA ARG A 333 -0.18 -9.06 -12.87
C ARG A 333 -0.17 -9.76 -11.51
N TYR A 334 -0.94 -9.19 -10.61
CA TYR A 334 -1.19 -9.71 -9.28
C TYR A 334 -2.70 -9.88 -9.05
N ASP A 335 -3.07 -10.97 -8.40
CA ASP A 335 -4.42 -11.19 -7.87
C ASP A 335 -4.44 -10.71 -6.41
N THR A 336 -5.54 -10.14 -5.90
CA THR A 336 -5.63 -9.66 -4.49
C THR A 336 -6.77 -10.25 -3.68
N VAL A 337 -6.56 -10.47 -2.37
CA VAL A 337 -7.62 -10.73 -1.39
C VAL A 337 -7.45 -9.84 -0.16
N GLU A 338 -8.52 -9.18 0.27
CA GLU A 338 -8.58 -8.44 1.54
C GLU A 338 -9.07 -9.35 2.67
N LEU A 339 -8.32 -9.40 3.77
CA LEU A 339 -8.73 -10.05 5.02
C LEU A 339 -8.88 -8.97 6.11
N PRO A 340 -10.12 -8.65 6.55
CA PRO A 340 -10.34 -7.68 7.62
C PRO A 340 -9.56 -8.01 8.90
N ASN A 341 -8.99 -6.98 9.53
CA ASN A 341 -8.15 -7.09 10.72
C ASN A 341 -8.44 -5.92 11.68
N ASP A 342 -8.82 -6.22 12.92
CA ASP A 342 -9.31 -5.22 13.88
C ASP A 342 -8.22 -4.32 14.49
N ALA A 343 -6.93 -4.56 14.19
CA ALA A 343 -5.83 -3.73 14.70
C ALA A 343 -4.56 -3.80 13.83
N SER A 344 -3.98 -2.63 13.55
CA SER A 344 -2.63 -2.46 12.97
C SER A 344 -1.55 -3.32 13.64
N LEU A 345 -0.52 -3.69 12.89
CA LEU A 345 0.57 -4.54 13.37
C LEU A 345 1.79 -3.74 13.85
N SER A 346 2.49 -4.25 14.86
CA SER A 346 3.88 -3.88 15.14
C SER A 346 4.84 -4.62 14.20
N GLN A 347 4.54 -5.90 13.89
CA GLN A 347 5.37 -6.81 13.12
C GLN A 347 4.53 -7.76 12.25
N LEU A 348 5.02 -8.07 11.06
CA LEU A 348 4.42 -8.98 10.08
C LEU A 348 5.53 -9.84 9.45
N MET A 349 5.31 -11.14 9.29
CA MET A 349 6.28 -12.09 8.76
C MET A 349 5.60 -13.20 7.95
N LEU A 350 6.23 -13.63 6.86
CA LEU A 350 5.88 -14.84 6.09
C LEU A 350 6.96 -15.89 6.29
N ARG A 351 6.58 -17.12 6.67
CA ARG A 351 7.48 -18.28 6.80
C ARG A 351 6.66 -19.56 6.99
N ASP A 352 7.15 -20.71 6.54
CA ASP A 352 6.72 -22.04 7.01
C ASP A 352 7.04 -22.20 8.51
N ILE A 353 6.02 -22.11 9.38
CA ILE A 353 6.18 -22.27 10.82
C ILE A 353 5.94 -23.73 11.21
N ASP A 354 4.90 -24.38 10.69
CA ASP A 354 4.51 -25.72 11.17
C ASP A 354 5.26 -26.89 10.54
N GLY A 355 6.02 -26.65 9.47
CA GLY A 355 6.79 -27.65 8.73
C GLY A 355 6.00 -28.35 7.63
N ASP A 356 4.77 -27.91 7.30
CA ASP A 356 4.05 -28.41 6.12
C ASP A 356 4.61 -27.84 4.80
N GLY A 357 5.39 -26.76 4.88
CA GLY A 357 6.13 -26.13 3.78
C GLY A 357 5.31 -25.21 2.87
N GLU A 358 4.06 -24.93 3.19
CA GLU A 358 3.36 -23.73 2.72
C GLU A 358 3.88 -22.50 3.49
N LEU A 359 3.52 -21.28 3.05
CA LEU A 359 3.78 -20.07 3.82
C LEU A 359 2.68 -19.85 4.88
N ASP A 360 3.07 -19.57 6.13
CA ASP A 360 2.21 -19.04 7.19
C ASP A 360 2.43 -17.52 7.37
N VAL A 361 1.41 -16.79 7.84
CA VAL A 361 1.57 -15.42 8.35
C VAL A 361 1.75 -15.46 9.85
N VAL A 362 2.87 -14.95 10.36
CA VAL A 362 3.01 -14.57 11.78
C VAL A 362 2.82 -13.05 11.90
N MET A 363 1.94 -12.62 12.79
CA MET A 363 1.63 -11.21 13.01
C MET A 363 1.62 -10.84 14.49
N VAL A 364 2.08 -9.64 14.81
CA VAL A 364 1.95 -9.04 16.15
C VAL A 364 1.08 -7.79 16.04
N LEU A 365 -0.11 -7.84 16.64
CA LEU A 365 -1.13 -6.80 16.63
C LEU A 365 -0.93 -5.82 17.79
N ASN A 366 -1.22 -4.54 17.58
CA ASN A 366 -1.13 -3.49 18.61
C ASN A 366 -2.31 -3.52 19.62
N VAL A 367 -2.53 -4.67 20.27
CA VAL A 367 -3.59 -4.92 21.26
C VAL A 367 -3.05 -5.58 22.54
N VAL A 368 -3.86 -5.62 23.60
CA VAL A 368 -3.46 -6.20 24.91
C VAL A 368 -3.65 -7.73 24.95
N GLU A 369 -4.71 -8.26 24.35
CA GLU A 369 -5.04 -9.70 24.37
C GLU A 369 -4.99 -10.29 22.95
N ASN A 370 -4.57 -11.55 22.82
CA ASN A 370 -4.39 -12.23 21.53
C ASN A 370 -3.55 -11.41 20.53
N SER A 371 -2.50 -10.77 21.03
CA SER A 371 -1.64 -9.84 20.29
C SER A 371 -0.59 -10.52 19.41
N LEU A 372 -0.34 -11.82 19.58
CA LEU A 372 0.41 -12.65 18.63
C LEU A 372 -0.57 -13.62 17.98
N ARG A 373 -0.61 -13.66 16.64
CA ARG A 373 -1.45 -14.60 15.88
C ARG A 373 -0.65 -15.24 14.74
N ILE A 374 -1.07 -16.45 14.37
CA ILE A 374 -0.58 -17.16 13.18
C ILE A 374 -1.78 -17.49 12.30
N LEU A 375 -1.69 -17.20 11.00
CA LEU A 375 -2.58 -17.76 9.98
C LEU A 375 -1.80 -18.81 9.21
N TYR A 376 -2.23 -20.06 9.32
CA TYR A 376 -1.51 -21.17 8.71
C TYR A 376 -1.85 -21.38 7.23
N GLY A 377 -0.91 -21.96 6.50
CA GLY A 377 -1.05 -22.36 5.11
C GLY A 377 -2.12 -23.43 4.85
N PRO A 378 -2.52 -23.63 3.58
CA PRO A 378 -2.07 -22.93 2.36
C PRO A 378 -2.82 -21.59 2.16
N LEU A 379 -2.19 -20.45 2.47
CA LEU A 379 -2.86 -19.15 2.65
C LEU A 379 -3.72 -18.74 1.45
N TRP A 380 -3.10 -18.61 0.27
CA TRP A 380 -3.78 -18.12 -0.93
C TRP A 380 -4.95 -19.03 -1.33
N LYS A 381 -4.72 -20.34 -1.31
CA LYS A 381 -5.72 -21.36 -1.65
C LYS A 381 -6.89 -21.38 -0.66
N ALA A 382 -6.63 -21.17 0.63
CA ALA A 382 -7.67 -21.10 1.66
C ALA A 382 -8.52 -19.83 1.55
N LEU A 383 -7.91 -18.71 1.16
CA LEU A 383 -8.59 -17.42 0.97
C LEU A 383 -9.37 -17.35 -0.35
N ALA A 384 -8.73 -17.64 -1.49
CA ALA A 384 -9.33 -17.55 -2.82
C ALA A 384 -10.54 -18.49 -3.01
N ASN A 385 -10.50 -19.69 -2.43
CA ASN A 385 -11.62 -20.64 -2.54
C ASN A 385 -12.87 -20.21 -1.76
N LYS A 386 -12.76 -19.34 -0.74
CA LYS A 386 -13.91 -18.89 0.06
C LYS A 386 -14.72 -17.77 -0.60
N LEU A 387 -14.13 -17.03 -1.53
CA LEU A 387 -14.84 -16.09 -2.40
C LEU A 387 -15.92 -16.79 -3.26
N HIS A 388 -15.75 -18.08 -3.60
CA HIS A 388 -16.79 -18.87 -4.26
C HIS A 388 -17.96 -19.23 -3.32
N VAL A 389 -17.68 -19.64 -2.08
CA VAL A 389 -18.71 -20.18 -1.16
C VAL A 389 -19.65 -19.10 -0.60
N VAL A 390 -19.15 -17.87 -0.44
CA VAL A 390 -20.00 -16.72 -0.01
C VAL A 390 -20.91 -16.24 -1.14
N ALA A 391 -20.54 -16.45 -2.41
CA ALA A 391 -21.32 -16.00 -3.56
C ALA A 391 -22.68 -16.71 -3.70
N ASP A 392 -22.75 -18.00 -3.37
CA ASP A 392 -23.97 -18.82 -3.51
C ASP A 392 -24.96 -18.67 -2.33
N SER A 393 -24.49 -18.27 -1.15
CA SER A 393 -25.25 -18.40 0.12
C SER A 393 -25.99 -17.14 0.57
N ALA A 394 -25.71 -15.97 -0.02
CA ALA A 394 -26.34 -14.69 0.33
C ALA A 394 -27.49 -14.25 -0.62
N LEU A 395 -27.94 -15.12 -1.53
CA LEU A 395 -28.90 -14.79 -2.58
C LEU A 395 -30.37 -14.89 -2.13
N ALA A 396 -30.90 -13.80 -1.56
CA ALA A 396 -32.34 -13.66 -1.26
C ALA A 396 -32.89 -12.25 -1.54
N ALA A 397 -33.52 -12.11 -2.72
CA ALA A 397 -34.56 -11.12 -3.09
C ALA A 397 -34.36 -9.62 -2.75
N ALA A 398 -34.07 -8.82 -3.80
CA ALA A 398 -35.02 -7.81 -4.31
C ALA A 398 -34.47 -7.12 -5.59
N ALA A 399 -35.18 -7.24 -6.70
CA ALA A 399 -34.85 -6.55 -7.95
C ALA A 399 -35.51 -5.16 -8.03
N LEU A 400 -34.75 -4.13 -8.39
CA LEU A 400 -35.23 -2.77 -8.69
C LEU A 400 -34.57 -2.27 -9.97
N LYS A 401 -35.39 -1.80 -10.93
CA LYS A 401 -34.92 -1.31 -12.24
C LYS A 401 -34.21 0.05 -12.13
N GLY A 402 -33.20 0.26 -12.98
CA GLY A 402 -32.51 1.54 -13.20
C GLY A 402 -30.99 1.38 -13.21
N GLU A 403 -30.47 0.80 -12.13
CA GLU A 403 -29.04 0.70 -11.83
C GLU A 403 -28.51 -0.73 -11.99
N ILE A 404 -27.19 -0.90 -12.21
CA ILE A 404 -26.54 -2.21 -12.08
C ILE A 404 -26.22 -2.45 -10.60
N LYS A 405 -26.99 -3.33 -9.95
CA LYS A 405 -26.74 -3.69 -8.54
C LYS A 405 -25.94 -4.99 -8.49
N ILE A 406 -24.94 -5.05 -7.62
CA ILE A 406 -24.11 -6.26 -7.42
C ILE A 406 -24.97 -7.48 -7.03
N GLN A 407 -26.15 -7.25 -6.46
CA GLN A 407 -27.14 -8.26 -6.05
C GLN A 407 -28.18 -8.64 -7.12
N ASP A 408 -28.11 -8.07 -8.33
CA ASP A 408 -28.99 -8.46 -9.44
C ASP A 408 -28.68 -9.89 -9.92
N ASP A 409 -29.63 -10.50 -10.63
CA ASP A 409 -29.45 -11.78 -11.34
C ASP A 409 -28.20 -11.73 -12.24
N PRO A 410 -27.18 -12.58 -12.02
CA PRO A 410 -25.93 -12.53 -12.77
C PRO A 410 -26.11 -12.85 -14.26
N SER A 411 -27.21 -13.50 -14.67
CA SER A 411 -27.53 -13.76 -16.08
C SER A 411 -28.18 -12.57 -16.80
N ARG A 412 -28.55 -11.52 -16.05
CA ARG A 412 -29.22 -10.32 -16.58
C ARG A 412 -28.31 -9.57 -17.55
N VAL A 413 -28.77 -9.41 -18.79
CA VAL A 413 -28.02 -8.71 -19.85
C VAL A 413 -28.18 -7.18 -19.70
N VAL A 414 -27.07 -6.49 -19.47
CA VAL A 414 -27.00 -5.02 -19.32
C VAL A 414 -26.59 -4.32 -20.62
N ALA A 415 -25.82 -5.00 -21.46
CA ALA A 415 -25.45 -4.52 -22.80
C ALA A 415 -25.25 -5.69 -23.76
N LYS A 416 -25.15 -5.38 -25.06
CA LYS A 416 -24.67 -6.31 -26.09
C LYS A 416 -23.71 -5.61 -27.03
N VAL A 417 -22.73 -6.36 -27.51
CA VAL A 417 -21.81 -5.98 -28.59
C VAL A 417 -22.03 -6.99 -29.72
N GLY A 418 -22.97 -6.66 -30.62
CA GLY A 418 -23.44 -7.59 -31.64
C GLY A 418 -24.16 -8.81 -31.04
N ASP A 419 -23.58 -9.98 -31.27
CA ASP A 419 -24.05 -11.28 -30.74
C ASP A 419 -23.67 -11.51 -29.27
N GLN A 420 -22.55 -10.96 -28.81
CA GLN A 420 -22.07 -11.12 -27.44
C GLN A 420 -22.91 -10.28 -26.47
N ALA A 421 -23.54 -10.95 -25.50
CA ALA A 421 -24.13 -10.29 -24.34
C ALA A 421 -23.04 -9.90 -23.34
N ILE A 422 -23.25 -8.78 -22.65
CA ILE A 422 -22.55 -8.39 -21.42
C ILE A 422 -23.58 -8.48 -20.29
N THR A 423 -23.28 -9.31 -19.31
CA THR A 423 -24.14 -9.67 -18.19
C THR A 423 -23.77 -8.93 -16.90
N VAL A 424 -24.68 -8.89 -15.93
CA VAL A 424 -24.38 -8.48 -14.55
C VAL A 424 -23.24 -9.32 -13.97
N GLY A 425 -23.15 -10.62 -14.30
CA GLY A 425 -22.05 -11.49 -13.90
C GLY A 425 -20.69 -11.01 -14.40
N GLU A 426 -20.58 -10.65 -15.67
CA GLU A 426 -19.35 -10.09 -16.26
C GLU A 426 -19.01 -8.71 -15.68
N VAL A 427 -20.02 -7.85 -15.42
CA VAL A 427 -19.80 -6.58 -14.71
C VAL A 427 -19.31 -6.82 -13.28
N ARG A 428 -19.87 -7.80 -12.56
CA ARG A 428 -19.39 -8.26 -11.25
C ARG A 428 -17.92 -8.67 -11.33
N GLN A 429 -17.58 -9.52 -12.30
CA GLN A 429 -16.23 -10.05 -12.47
C GLN A 429 -15.23 -8.92 -12.75
N PHE A 430 -15.49 -8.08 -13.75
CA PHE A 430 -14.66 -6.90 -14.06
C PHE A 430 -14.48 -5.97 -12.85
N VAL A 431 -15.54 -5.76 -12.07
CA VAL A 431 -15.50 -4.89 -10.87
C VAL A 431 -14.69 -5.51 -9.73
N MET A 432 -14.71 -6.83 -9.58
CA MET A 432 -13.87 -7.57 -8.62
C MET A 432 -12.40 -7.59 -9.06
N GLU A 433 -12.13 -7.86 -10.34
CA GLU A 433 -10.79 -7.90 -10.93
C GLU A 433 -10.11 -6.51 -10.96
N SER A 434 -10.90 -5.43 -11.02
CA SER A 434 -10.39 -4.04 -11.08
C SER A 434 -10.58 -3.20 -9.81
N GLY A 435 -11.19 -3.72 -8.74
CA GLY A 435 -11.43 -2.96 -7.50
C GLY A 435 -12.41 -1.78 -7.62
N THR A 436 -13.14 -1.66 -8.73
CA THR A 436 -14.08 -0.55 -9.00
C THR A 436 -15.40 -0.62 -8.23
N GLY A 437 -15.51 -1.45 -7.18
CA GLY A 437 -16.75 -1.66 -6.43
C GLY A 437 -17.34 -0.39 -5.80
N HIS A 438 -16.51 0.62 -5.57
CA HIS A 438 -16.95 1.95 -5.14
C HIS A 438 -17.64 2.75 -6.25
N SER A 439 -17.18 2.62 -7.50
CA SER A 439 -17.71 3.41 -8.62
C SER A 439 -19.14 2.99 -8.99
N LEU A 440 -19.51 1.72 -8.76
CA LEU A 440 -20.90 1.23 -8.88
C LEU A 440 -21.91 1.95 -7.97
N GLN A 441 -21.46 2.64 -6.91
CA GLN A 441 -22.34 3.42 -6.03
C GLN A 441 -22.91 4.69 -6.69
N SER A 442 -22.43 5.04 -7.89
CA SER A 442 -22.82 6.24 -8.62
C SER A 442 -23.22 5.90 -10.06
N LEU A 443 -24.22 6.59 -10.60
CA LEU A 443 -24.64 6.41 -12.00
C LEU A 443 -23.48 6.70 -12.98
N SER A 444 -22.66 7.71 -12.70
CA SER A 444 -21.47 8.05 -13.49
C SER A 444 -20.43 6.92 -13.49
N GLY A 445 -20.16 6.30 -12.34
CA GLY A 445 -19.22 5.17 -12.25
C GLY A 445 -19.79 3.87 -12.83
N GLN A 446 -21.09 3.61 -12.72
CA GLN A 446 -21.75 2.52 -13.45
C GLN A 446 -21.61 2.67 -14.97
N ILE A 447 -21.82 3.89 -15.49
CA ILE A 447 -21.60 4.22 -16.91
C ILE A 447 -20.13 4.02 -17.32
N GLU A 448 -19.17 4.39 -16.46
CA GLU A 448 -17.73 4.22 -16.75
C GLU A 448 -17.29 2.75 -16.74
N ILE A 449 -17.75 1.96 -15.77
CA ILE A 449 -17.50 0.52 -15.69
C ILE A 449 -18.08 -0.20 -16.91
N LEU A 450 -19.35 0.04 -17.22
CA LEU A 450 -20.02 -0.60 -18.36
C LEU A 450 -19.36 -0.20 -19.69
N ARG A 451 -18.89 1.06 -19.82
CA ARG A 451 -18.11 1.51 -20.97
C ARG A 451 -16.82 0.70 -21.12
N LYS A 452 -16.02 0.54 -20.06
CA LYS A 452 -14.73 -0.18 -20.13
C LYS A 452 -14.92 -1.62 -20.64
N ILE A 453 -15.93 -2.33 -20.13
CA ILE A 453 -16.26 -3.69 -20.56
C ILE A 453 -16.73 -3.73 -22.02
N ILE A 454 -17.53 -2.75 -22.46
CA ILE A 454 -17.91 -2.59 -23.87
C ILE A 454 -16.68 -2.32 -24.76
N GLU A 455 -15.78 -1.43 -24.36
CA GLU A 455 -14.58 -1.07 -25.12
C GLU A 455 -13.58 -2.25 -25.25
N GLU A 456 -13.38 -3.01 -24.18
CA GLU A 456 -12.58 -4.23 -24.20
C GLU A 456 -13.21 -5.31 -25.09
N THR A 457 -14.54 -5.48 -25.03
CA THR A 457 -15.27 -6.40 -25.90
C THR A 457 -15.19 -6.01 -27.37
N LEU A 458 -15.28 -4.72 -27.68
CA LEU A 458 -15.13 -4.18 -29.04
C LEU A 458 -13.72 -4.43 -29.59
N LEU A 459 -12.67 -4.17 -28.80
CA LEU A 459 -11.29 -4.43 -29.20
C LEU A 459 -11.02 -5.92 -29.38
N LYS A 460 -11.56 -6.78 -28.50
CA LYS A 460 -11.48 -8.24 -28.65
C LYS A 460 -12.08 -8.71 -29.97
N LYS A 461 -13.31 -8.27 -30.30
CA LYS A 461 -13.97 -8.62 -31.57
C LYS A 461 -13.23 -8.08 -32.79
N ALA A 462 -12.62 -6.88 -32.69
CA ALA A 462 -11.77 -6.34 -33.76
C ALA A 462 -10.50 -7.20 -33.98
N VAL A 463 -9.86 -7.70 -32.91
CA VAL A 463 -8.72 -8.62 -33.02
C VAL A 463 -9.14 -10.00 -33.55
N GLU A 464 -10.28 -10.54 -33.10
CA GLU A 464 -10.85 -11.79 -33.62
C GLU A 464 -11.09 -11.68 -35.14
N GLN A 465 -11.63 -10.54 -35.60
CA GLN A 465 -11.84 -10.26 -37.02
C GLN A 465 -10.52 -10.07 -37.81
N GLU A 466 -9.52 -9.38 -37.25
CA GLU A 466 -8.24 -9.14 -37.94
C GLU A 466 -7.37 -10.41 -38.05
N LEU A 467 -7.42 -11.30 -37.05
CA LEU A 467 -6.72 -12.58 -37.05
C LEU A 467 -7.50 -13.71 -37.74
N GLY A 468 -8.77 -13.48 -38.10
CA GLY A 468 -9.65 -14.53 -38.65
C GLY A 468 -9.97 -15.65 -37.66
N ALA A 469 -9.98 -15.34 -36.35
CA ALA A 469 -10.13 -16.33 -35.30
C ALA A 469 -11.58 -16.79 -35.14
N ALA A 470 -11.80 -18.11 -35.23
CA ALA A 470 -13.12 -18.75 -35.07
C ALA A 470 -13.38 -19.29 -33.65
N GLY A 471 -12.65 -18.80 -32.65
CA GLY A 471 -12.69 -19.27 -31.27
C GLY A 471 -11.84 -18.42 -30.32
N PRO A 472 -11.78 -18.76 -29.01
CA PRO A 472 -11.14 -17.93 -28.00
C PRO A 472 -9.66 -17.65 -28.30
N LEU A 473 -9.30 -16.36 -28.34
CA LEU A 473 -7.91 -15.91 -28.51
C LEU A 473 -7.04 -16.33 -27.32
N THR A 474 -5.81 -16.78 -27.59
CA THR A 474 -4.76 -16.81 -26.56
C THR A 474 -4.31 -15.39 -26.20
N PHE A 475 -3.65 -15.23 -25.04
CA PHE A 475 -3.11 -13.92 -24.64
C PHE A 475 -2.10 -13.36 -25.67
N GLU A 476 -1.28 -14.21 -26.28
CA GLU A 476 -0.33 -13.80 -27.32
C GLU A 476 -1.04 -13.33 -28.59
N GLN A 477 -2.09 -14.03 -29.02
CA GLN A 477 -2.91 -13.63 -30.17
C GLN A 477 -3.60 -12.29 -29.90
N PHE A 478 -4.25 -12.14 -28.75
CA PHE A 478 -4.91 -10.88 -28.37
C PHE A 478 -3.92 -9.72 -28.28
N SER A 479 -2.77 -9.91 -27.63
CA SER A 479 -1.72 -8.89 -27.49
C SER A 479 -1.13 -8.47 -28.84
N SER A 480 -0.78 -9.45 -29.69
CA SER A 480 -0.24 -9.20 -31.03
C SER A 480 -1.23 -8.48 -31.95
N GLY A 481 -2.49 -8.92 -31.95
CA GLY A 481 -3.54 -8.27 -32.73
C GLY A 481 -3.92 -6.88 -32.21
N LEU A 482 -3.97 -6.68 -30.90
CA LEU A 482 -4.24 -5.35 -30.33
C LEU A 482 -3.14 -4.35 -30.71
N LYS A 483 -1.88 -4.79 -30.76
CA LYS A 483 -0.77 -4.00 -31.29
C LYS A 483 -0.94 -3.69 -32.79
N GLY A 484 -1.41 -4.65 -33.59
CA GLY A 484 -1.77 -4.44 -35.00
C GLY A 484 -2.84 -3.35 -35.17
N LEU A 485 -3.90 -3.41 -34.37
CA LEU A 485 -4.94 -2.38 -34.32
C LEU A 485 -4.39 -1.01 -33.88
N GLU A 486 -3.49 -0.97 -32.90
CA GLU A 486 -2.83 0.27 -32.47
C GLU A 486 -2.03 0.90 -33.61
N GLU A 487 -1.09 0.17 -34.22
CA GLU A 487 -0.25 0.65 -35.32
C GLU A 487 -1.07 1.13 -36.54
N LYS A 488 -2.27 0.55 -36.75
CA LYS A 488 -3.12 0.75 -37.93
C LYS A 488 -4.22 1.81 -37.75
N HIS A 489 -4.81 1.93 -36.57
CA HIS A 489 -6.01 2.74 -36.31
C HIS A 489 -5.82 3.85 -35.28
N PHE A 490 -4.88 3.70 -34.33
CA PHE A 490 -4.58 4.71 -33.31
C PHE A 490 -3.09 4.71 -32.93
N PRO A 491 -2.16 4.91 -33.89
CA PRO A 491 -0.74 4.91 -33.61
C PRO A 491 -0.36 6.13 -32.77
N LEU A 492 0.67 5.99 -31.93
CA LEU A 492 1.26 7.11 -31.21
C LEU A 492 1.80 8.14 -32.23
N PRO A 493 1.22 9.36 -32.31
CA PRO A 493 1.58 10.29 -33.37
C PRO A 493 2.97 10.87 -33.18
N GLU A 494 3.57 11.41 -34.25
CA GLU A 494 4.80 12.19 -34.12
C GLU A 494 4.57 13.47 -33.28
N ALA A 495 5.65 13.98 -32.68
CA ALA A 495 5.58 15.20 -31.92
C ALA A 495 5.42 16.41 -32.87
N PRO A 496 4.44 17.31 -32.64
CA PRO A 496 4.27 18.50 -33.47
C PRO A 496 5.37 19.52 -33.14
N ASP A 497 5.37 20.63 -33.87
CA ASP A 497 6.37 21.67 -33.69
C ASP A 497 6.35 22.33 -32.30
N ALA A 498 7.39 23.13 -32.03
CA ALA A 498 7.56 23.80 -30.75
C ALA A 498 6.50 24.88 -30.46
N VAL A 499 5.77 25.38 -31.47
CA VAL A 499 4.69 26.37 -31.30
C VAL A 499 3.43 25.66 -30.81
N VAL A 500 3.04 24.55 -31.45
CA VAL A 500 1.92 23.71 -31.01
C VAL A 500 2.15 23.17 -29.60
N LEU A 501 3.35 22.63 -29.34
CA LEU A 501 3.70 22.14 -27.99
C LEU A 501 3.74 23.25 -26.94
N ARG A 502 4.19 24.47 -27.27
CA ARG A 502 4.19 25.59 -26.32
C ARG A 502 2.77 26.08 -26.03
N ALA A 503 1.91 26.19 -27.05
CA ALA A 503 0.50 26.54 -26.85
C ALA A 503 -0.21 25.52 -25.94
N TYR A 504 0.03 24.22 -26.18
CA TYR A 504 -0.49 23.14 -25.33
C TYR A 504 0.09 23.14 -23.90
N TYR A 505 1.35 23.55 -23.71
CA TYR A 505 1.92 23.76 -22.38
C TYR A 505 1.23 24.91 -21.63
N GLU A 506 1.02 26.07 -22.27
CA GLU A 506 0.37 27.21 -21.58
C GLU A 506 -1.08 26.86 -21.18
N THR A 507 -1.82 26.08 -21.97
CA THR A 507 -3.18 25.64 -21.60
C THR A 507 -3.22 24.56 -20.52
N ASN A 508 -2.10 23.88 -20.24
CA ASN A 508 -2.00 22.79 -19.27
C ASN A 508 -0.91 23.07 -18.21
N ARG A 509 -0.57 24.34 -17.97
CA ARG A 509 0.67 24.74 -17.27
C ARG A 509 0.73 24.26 -15.81
N GLU A 510 -0.43 24.08 -15.19
CA GLU A 510 -0.59 23.56 -13.82
C GLU A 510 0.00 22.15 -13.62
N GLU A 511 0.05 21.36 -14.69
CA GLU A 511 0.58 19.98 -14.72
C GLU A 511 2.12 19.91 -14.73
N TYR A 512 2.80 21.07 -14.87
CA TYR A 512 4.24 21.17 -15.07
C TYR A 512 4.94 21.97 -13.97
N GLY A 513 4.42 21.94 -12.74
CA GLY A 513 5.06 22.55 -11.58
C GLY A 513 4.31 22.34 -10.27
N ILE A 514 4.43 23.31 -9.37
CA ILE A 514 3.60 23.43 -8.17
C ILE A 514 2.41 24.35 -8.54
N PRO A 515 1.16 23.87 -8.49
CA PRO A 515 -0.02 24.71 -8.73
C PRO A 515 -0.22 25.75 -7.63
N GLU A 516 -1.28 26.55 -7.73
CA GLU A 516 -1.63 27.54 -6.70
C GLU A 516 -1.93 26.84 -5.36
N MET A 517 -1.17 27.13 -4.30
CA MET A 517 -1.33 26.47 -2.99
C MET A 517 -1.99 27.42 -1.97
N VAL A 518 -2.97 26.91 -1.23
CA VAL A 518 -3.70 27.62 -0.16
C VAL A 518 -3.54 26.88 1.16
N GLN A 519 -3.23 27.59 2.24
CA GLN A 519 -3.32 27.04 3.60
C GLN A 519 -4.76 27.14 4.07
N LEU A 520 -5.40 25.99 4.32
CA LEU A 520 -6.80 25.94 4.75
C LEU A 520 -6.94 25.65 6.24
N VAL A 521 -7.92 26.33 6.85
CA VAL A 521 -8.48 25.98 8.16
C VAL A 521 -9.91 25.50 7.93
N GLN A 522 -10.30 24.39 8.56
CA GLN A 522 -11.59 23.73 8.26
C GLN A 522 -12.47 23.46 9.48
N ILE A 523 -13.77 23.70 9.33
CA ILE A 523 -14.81 23.22 10.22
C ILE A 523 -15.62 22.18 9.45
N GLN A 524 -15.44 20.91 9.81
CA GLN A 524 -16.02 19.76 9.12
C GLN A 524 -17.18 19.18 9.94
N PHE A 525 -18.28 18.82 9.28
CA PHE A 525 -19.46 18.18 9.87
C PHE A 525 -19.83 16.95 9.03
N ARG A 526 -19.82 15.78 9.66
CA ARG A 526 -20.00 14.50 8.97
C ARG A 526 -21.45 14.05 9.01
N ASP A 527 -21.97 13.75 7.83
CA ASP A 527 -23.26 13.10 7.62
C ASP A 527 -23.30 11.68 8.21
N ASP A 528 -22.17 10.96 8.22
CA ASP A 528 -22.02 9.65 8.87
C ASP A 528 -22.17 9.65 10.41
N ARG A 529 -22.40 10.82 11.01
CA ARG A 529 -22.73 11.00 12.44
C ARG A 529 -24.17 11.42 12.71
N ASP A 530 -25.01 11.56 11.68
CA ASP A 530 -26.39 12.01 11.85
C ASP A 530 -27.25 10.90 12.47
N GLN A 531 -27.85 11.21 13.63
CA GLN A 531 -28.69 10.28 14.39
C GLN A 531 -30.13 10.78 14.46
N ALA A 532 -31.08 9.85 14.48
CA ALA A 532 -32.51 10.15 14.46
C ALA A 532 -32.97 10.83 15.77
N GLY A 533 -33.08 12.16 15.73
CA GLY A 533 -33.46 13.01 16.87
C GLY A 533 -32.47 14.13 17.16
N ASP A 534 -31.22 14.00 16.69
CA ASP A 534 -30.17 15.02 16.81
C ASP A 534 -30.16 15.98 15.60
N PRO A 535 -29.51 17.16 15.72
CA PRO A 535 -29.33 18.07 14.58
C PRO A 535 -28.43 17.46 13.51
N THR A 536 -28.86 17.52 12.24
CA THR A 536 -28.12 16.96 11.09
C THR A 536 -26.79 17.70 10.84
N ALA A 537 -25.86 17.09 10.10
CA ALA A 537 -24.55 17.67 9.77
C ALA A 537 -24.68 19.07 9.17
N ARG A 538 -25.71 19.27 8.33
CA ARG A 538 -26.09 20.58 7.78
C ARG A 538 -26.52 21.56 8.87
N GLN A 539 -27.37 21.15 9.81
CA GLN A 539 -27.82 22.00 10.93
C GLN A 539 -26.69 22.32 11.91
N ARG A 540 -25.73 21.40 12.12
CA ARG A 540 -24.49 21.63 12.89
C ARG A 540 -23.56 22.61 12.16
N ALA A 541 -23.43 22.50 10.84
CA ALA A 541 -22.73 23.47 10.01
C ALA A 541 -23.40 24.86 10.02
N GLU A 542 -24.73 24.92 9.98
CA GLU A 542 -25.50 26.17 10.14
C GLU A 542 -25.34 26.79 11.53
N GLN A 543 -25.18 25.99 12.59
CA GLN A 543 -24.84 26.49 13.93
C GLN A 543 -23.44 27.11 13.95
N ALA A 544 -22.45 26.45 13.36
CA ALA A 544 -21.10 26.99 13.25
C ALA A 544 -21.06 28.27 12.38
N LEU A 545 -21.79 28.30 11.26
CA LEU A 545 -21.91 29.48 10.42
C LEU A 545 -22.49 30.67 11.21
N ARG A 546 -23.57 30.48 11.97
CA ARG A 546 -24.16 31.52 12.83
C ARG A 546 -23.17 32.08 13.87
N ARG A 547 -22.28 31.24 14.43
CA ARG A 547 -21.21 31.69 15.34
C ARG A 547 -20.16 32.56 14.63
N LEU A 548 -19.76 32.16 13.42
CA LEU A 548 -18.84 32.92 12.58
C LEU A 548 -19.46 34.24 12.08
N ASP A 549 -20.75 34.27 11.79
CA ASP A 549 -21.51 35.47 11.41
C ASP A 549 -21.68 36.43 12.61
N ALA A 550 -21.77 35.90 13.84
CA ALA A 550 -21.75 36.68 15.08
C ALA A 550 -20.36 37.23 15.46
N GLY A 551 -19.32 36.96 14.66
CA GLY A 551 -17.96 37.48 14.85
C GLY A 551 -17.03 36.63 15.72
N GLU A 552 -17.40 35.38 16.04
CA GLU A 552 -16.49 34.47 16.74
C GLU A 552 -15.29 34.08 15.86
N LYS A 553 -14.13 33.84 16.50
CA LYS A 553 -12.89 33.52 15.78
C LYS A 553 -12.97 32.14 15.14
N PHE A 554 -12.57 32.05 13.87
CA PHE A 554 -12.64 30.82 13.09
C PHE A 554 -11.93 29.64 13.76
N ASP A 555 -10.71 29.83 14.27
CA ASP A 555 -9.96 28.78 14.98
C ASP A 555 -10.68 28.26 16.23
N GLN A 556 -11.42 29.12 16.94
CA GLN A 556 -12.17 28.72 18.13
C GLN A 556 -13.37 27.87 17.74
N VAL A 557 -14.21 28.36 16.81
CA VAL A 557 -15.36 27.59 16.32
C VAL A 557 -14.90 26.28 15.67
N ALA A 558 -13.74 26.27 15.00
CA ALA A 558 -13.14 25.06 14.44
C ALA A 558 -12.63 24.08 15.51
N ALA A 559 -11.94 24.55 16.55
CA ALA A 559 -11.46 23.70 17.64
C ALA A 559 -12.60 23.11 18.49
N GLU A 560 -13.70 23.85 18.68
CA GLU A 560 -14.86 23.41 19.45
C GLU A 560 -15.81 22.50 18.66
N LEU A 561 -16.09 22.81 17.38
CA LEU A 561 -17.16 22.16 16.61
C LEU A 561 -16.70 21.26 15.48
N SER A 562 -15.44 21.32 15.02
CA SER A 562 -14.99 20.52 13.87
C SER A 562 -14.93 19.03 14.23
N GLU A 563 -15.64 18.22 13.46
CA GLU A 563 -15.72 16.76 13.61
C GLU A 563 -14.51 16.02 13.01
N SER A 564 -13.62 16.77 12.35
CA SER A 564 -12.37 16.29 11.78
C SER A 564 -11.48 15.61 12.84
N PRO A 565 -11.03 14.36 12.63
CA PRO A 565 -10.12 13.69 13.58
C PRO A 565 -8.82 14.48 13.84
N ARG A 566 -8.37 15.26 12.84
CA ARG A 566 -7.16 16.08 12.89
C ARG A 566 -7.28 17.29 13.84
N ALA A 567 -8.48 17.88 13.95
CA ALA A 567 -8.74 19.06 14.76
C ALA A 567 -8.41 18.85 16.24
N ARG A 568 -8.69 17.65 16.77
CA ARG A 568 -8.47 17.27 18.17
C ARG A 568 -7.02 16.92 18.52
N SER A 569 -6.16 16.67 17.52
CA SER A 569 -4.80 16.17 17.71
C SER A 569 -3.70 17.12 17.25
N THR A 570 -3.96 17.94 16.23
CA THR A 570 -2.98 18.88 15.63
C THR A 570 -3.57 20.26 15.31
N GLY A 571 -4.81 20.53 15.73
CA GLY A 571 -5.52 21.77 15.46
C GLY A 571 -6.27 21.78 14.12
N PRO A 572 -7.06 22.83 13.84
CA PRO A 572 -8.01 22.87 12.73
C PRO A 572 -7.38 23.14 11.34
N GLU A 573 -6.05 23.14 11.24
CA GLU A 573 -5.34 23.39 9.98
C GLU A 573 -5.20 22.11 9.13
N ARG A 574 -5.64 22.22 7.86
CA ARG A 574 -5.42 21.22 6.80
C ARG A 574 -4.00 21.28 6.25
N GLY A 575 -3.28 22.39 6.49
CA GLY A 575 -2.00 22.70 5.86
C GLY A 575 -2.17 23.29 4.45
N PHE A 576 -1.09 23.35 3.68
CA PHE A 576 -1.12 23.79 2.28
C PHE A 576 -1.63 22.68 1.36
N VAL A 577 -2.71 22.96 0.63
CA VAL A 577 -3.26 22.11 -0.44
C VAL A 577 -3.35 22.92 -1.73
N ALA A 578 -3.36 22.27 -2.89
CA ALA A 578 -3.58 22.98 -4.16
C ALA A 578 -5.03 23.46 -4.23
N ARG A 579 -5.29 24.71 -4.67
CA ARG A 579 -6.66 25.25 -4.79
C ARG A 579 -7.51 24.40 -5.76
N ASN A 580 -6.87 23.84 -6.78
CA ASN A 580 -7.47 22.98 -7.80
C ASN A 580 -7.46 21.47 -7.45
N ALA A 581 -6.99 21.07 -6.26
CA ALA A 581 -6.74 19.66 -5.91
C ALA A 581 -7.95 18.72 -6.07
N GLU A 582 -9.16 19.25 -5.85
CA GLU A 582 -10.42 18.51 -5.95
C GLU A 582 -11.47 19.40 -6.66
N PRO A 583 -12.38 18.84 -7.50
CA PRO A 583 -13.38 19.65 -8.21
C PRO A 583 -14.28 20.45 -7.27
N TRP A 584 -14.75 19.84 -6.18
CA TRP A 584 -15.59 20.50 -5.18
C TRP A 584 -14.82 21.61 -4.44
N LEU A 585 -13.55 21.39 -4.14
CA LEU A 585 -12.68 22.35 -3.43
C LEU A 585 -12.35 23.55 -4.32
N ARG A 586 -12.01 23.31 -5.60
CA ARG A 586 -11.78 24.35 -6.61
C ARG A 586 -12.98 25.26 -6.76
N ASP A 587 -14.19 24.68 -6.73
CA ASP A 587 -15.42 25.41 -6.95
C ASP A 587 -15.91 26.11 -5.67
N ALA A 588 -15.69 25.51 -4.49
CA ALA A 588 -15.88 26.15 -3.18
C ALA A 588 -14.94 27.34 -2.93
N LEU A 589 -13.68 27.25 -3.35
CA LEU A 589 -12.66 28.28 -3.16
C LEU A 589 -12.60 29.30 -4.32
N ARG A 590 -13.55 29.26 -5.24
CA ARG A 590 -13.57 30.09 -6.46
C ARG A 590 -13.73 31.56 -6.10
N GLY A 591 -12.69 32.36 -6.36
CA GLY A 591 -12.66 33.80 -6.11
C GLY A 591 -12.36 34.20 -4.66
N LEU A 592 -12.22 33.25 -3.72
CA LEU A 592 -11.85 33.58 -2.34
C LEU A 592 -10.38 33.98 -2.21
N GLN A 593 -10.13 35.02 -1.41
CA GLN A 593 -8.81 35.55 -1.09
C GLN A 593 -8.36 35.17 0.33
N THR A 594 -7.08 35.38 0.65
CA THR A 594 -6.54 35.20 2.00
C THR A 594 -7.34 36.01 3.04
N GLY A 595 -7.68 35.38 4.16
CA GLY A 595 -8.56 35.92 5.20
C GLY A 595 -10.06 35.76 4.93
N GLN A 596 -10.47 35.29 3.74
CA GLN A 596 -11.87 35.03 3.42
C GLN A 596 -12.23 33.55 3.62
N ARG A 597 -13.51 33.32 3.98
CA ARG A 597 -14.09 31.98 4.16
C ARG A 597 -15.25 31.70 3.21
N THR A 598 -15.55 30.42 3.05
CA THR A 598 -16.78 29.97 2.40
C THR A 598 -18.03 30.27 3.25
N GLY A 599 -19.21 30.05 2.66
CA GLY A 599 -20.39 29.62 3.42
C GLY A 599 -20.26 28.14 3.81
N ILE A 600 -21.39 27.46 3.96
CA ILE A 600 -21.41 25.99 4.03
C ILE A 600 -21.23 25.44 2.61
N VAL A 601 -20.30 24.51 2.42
CA VAL A 601 -20.08 23.81 1.15
C VAL A 601 -20.23 22.30 1.34
N GLU A 602 -20.76 21.62 0.34
CA GLU A 602 -20.86 20.16 0.29
C GLU A 602 -19.50 19.56 -0.10
N SER A 603 -19.19 18.41 0.48
CA SER A 603 -17.89 17.74 0.41
C SER A 603 -18.06 16.22 0.42
N PRO A 604 -17.02 15.42 0.08
CA PRO A 604 -17.08 13.95 0.16
C PRO A 604 -17.25 13.36 1.57
N VAL A 605 -17.41 14.20 2.60
CA VAL A 605 -17.44 13.85 4.03
C VAL A 605 -18.56 14.58 4.77
N GLY A 606 -19.64 14.95 4.06
CA GLY A 606 -20.71 15.80 4.54
C GLY A 606 -20.47 17.28 4.19
N TYR A 607 -20.46 18.15 5.19
CA TYR A 607 -20.42 19.60 5.01
C TYR A 607 -19.15 20.22 5.61
N GLU A 608 -18.51 21.13 4.89
CA GLU A 608 -17.35 21.90 5.38
C GLU A 608 -17.63 23.42 5.36
N ILE A 609 -16.96 24.15 6.26
CA ILE A 609 -16.70 25.60 6.14
C ILE A 609 -15.18 25.77 6.12
N LEU A 610 -14.67 26.49 5.12
CA LEU A 610 -13.22 26.65 4.86
C LEU A 610 -12.80 28.11 4.95
N LEU A 611 -11.65 28.37 5.57
CA LEU A 611 -10.97 29.67 5.60
C LEU A 611 -9.60 29.57 4.91
N ILE A 612 -9.30 30.48 3.98
CA ILE A 612 -7.94 30.61 3.42
C ILE A 612 -7.10 31.43 4.41
N ARG A 613 -6.15 30.76 5.08
CA ARG A 613 -5.23 31.37 6.06
C ARG A 613 -4.03 32.05 5.41
N ASP A 614 -3.44 31.40 4.41
CA ASP A 614 -2.28 31.87 3.66
C ASP A 614 -2.32 31.32 2.22
N TRP A 615 -1.48 31.86 1.35
CA TRP A 615 -1.47 31.58 -0.08
C TRP A 615 -0.05 31.61 -0.64
N ARG A 616 0.23 30.71 -1.60
CA ARG A 616 1.48 30.69 -2.36
C ARG A 616 1.18 30.69 -3.85
N ALA A 617 1.85 31.59 -4.57
CA ALA A 617 1.82 31.64 -6.01
C ALA A 617 2.22 30.29 -6.64
N PRO A 618 1.60 29.90 -7.76
CA PRO A 618 2.07 28.75 -8.52
C PRO A 618 3.51 28.95 -9.01
N VAL A 619 4.26 27.85 -9.10
CA VAL A 619 5.64 27.81 -9.59
C VAL A 619 5.74 26.76 -10.68
N PHE A 620 5.65 27.20 -11.93
CA PHE A 620 5.69 26.34 -13.11
C PHE A 620 7.11 26.23 -13.69
N ALA A 621 7.52 25.03 -14.08
CA ALA A 621 8.79 24.85 -14.77
C ALA A 621 8.66 25.33 -16.23
N GLU A 622 9.62 26.13 -16.69
CA GLU A 622 9.60 26.73 -18.03
C GLU A 622 9.52 25.69 -19.15
N PHE A 623 8.77 26.00 -20.22
CA PHE A 623 8.45 25.07 -21.31
C PHE A 623 9.67 24.28 -21.81
N ASP A 624 10.79 24.94 -22.09
CA ASP A 624 11.95 24.29 -22.70
C ASP A 624 12.63 23.27 -21.75
N ALA A 625 12.44 23.39 -20.43
CA ALA A 625 12.88 22.41 -19.44
C ALA A 625 11.93 21.19 -19.33
N VAL A 626 10.66 21.34 -19.70
CA VAL A 626 9.64 20.26 -19.67
C VAL A 626 9.21 19.76 -21.04
N ARG A 627 9.71 20.34 -22.15
CA ARG A 627 9.27 20.12 -23.54
C ARG A 627 9.14 18.65 -23.94
N ALA A 628 10.01 17.77 -23.44
CA ALA A 628 9.90 16.33 -23.64
C ALA A 628 8.63 15.75 -22.98
N LYS A 629 8.38 16.06 -21.70
CA LYS A 629 7.15 15.65 -20.97
C LYS A 629 5.88 16.21 -21.61
N VAL A 630 5.94 17.45 -22.10
CA VAL A 630 4.84 18.11 -22.82
C VAL A 630 4.51 17.36 -24.12
N SER A 631 5.54 17.02 -24.90
CA SER A 631 5.42 16.19 -26.12
C SER A 631 4.88 14.79 -25.82
N ASP A 632 5.36 14.14 -24.75
CA ASP A 632 4.90 12.81 -24.35
C ASP A 632 3.41 12.80 -23.97
N ARG A 633 2.96 13.79 -23.20
CA ARG A 633 1.56 13.93 -22.80
C ARG A 633 0.66 14.24 -24.00
N TRP A 634 1.03 15.20 -24.84
CA TRP A 634 0.28 15.55 -26.04
C TRP A 634 0.08 14.33 -26.95
N ARG A 635 1.16 13.54 -27.20
CA ARG A 635 1.07 12.35 -28.05
C ARG A 635 0.16 11.29 -27.45
N SER A 636 0.25 11.04 -26.15
CA SER A 636 -0.65 10.12 -25.44
C SER A 636 -2.12 10.55 -25.52
N GLU A 637 -2.42 11.84 -25.28
CA GLU A 637 -3.78 12.37 -25.38
C GLU A 637 -4.34 12.30 -26.81
N GLN A 638 -3.54 12.61 -27.83
CA GLN A 638 -3.94 12.44 -29.23
C GLN A 638 -4.17 10.96 -29.60
N GLN A 639 -3.35 10.05 -29.07
CA GLN A 639 -3.52 8.62 -29.28
C GLN A 639 -4.81 8.10 -28.62
N GLN A 640 -5.11 8.52 -27.38
CA GLN A 640 -6.38 8.17 -26.72
C GLN A 640 -7.59 8.76 -27.45
N GLN A 641 -7.50 9.98 -28.01
CA GLN A 641 -8.54 10.53 -28.87
C GLN A 641 -8.73 9.73 -30.17
N ALA A 642 -7.64 9.22 -30.77
CA ALA A 642 -7.73 8.34 -31.94
C ALA A 642 -8.36 6.98 -31.57
N ARG A 643 -7.95 6.38 -30.45
CA ARG A 643 -8.53 5.14 -29.90
C ARG A 643 -10.01 5.28 -29.59
N SER A 644 -10.43 6.40 -28.98
CA SER A 644 -11.84 6.72 -28.72
C SER A 644 -12.66 6.85 -30.01
N ARG A 645 -12.15 7.55 -31.04
CA ARG A 645 -12.79 7.61 -32.37
C ARG A 645 -12.92 6.22 -33.01
N TYR A 646 -11.88 5.39 -32.90
CA TYR A 646 -11.92 4.01 -33.41
C TYR A 646 -12.92 3.13 -32.66
N LEU A 647 -12.96 3.21 -31.32
CA LEU A 647 -13.95 2.53 -30.48
C LEU A 647 -15.38 2.93 -30.82
N LYS A 648 -15.63 4.20 -31.18
CA LYS A 648 -16.92 4.64 -31.73
C LYS A 648 -17.25 3.96 -33.06
N THR A 649 -16.31 3.93 -34.02
CA THR A 649 -16.49 3.19 -35.29
C THR A 649 -16.75 1.70 -35.06
N LEU A 650 -16.05 1.06 -34.11
CA LEU A 650 -16.32 -0.33 -33.74
C LEU A 650 -17.70 -0.51 -33.11
N ALA A 651 -18.16 0.43 -32.27
CA ALA A 651 -19.48 0.38 -31.64
C ALA A 651 -20.62 0.51 -32.66
N GLU A 652 -20.41 1.29 -33.72
CA GLU A 652 -21.29 1.40 -34.89
C GLU A 652 -21.22 0.15 -35.77
N GLN A 653 -20.03 -0.40 -36.02
CA GLN A 653 -19.79 -1.58 -36.86
C GLN A 653 -20.36 -2.88 -36.26
N PHE A 654 -20.08 -3.16 -34.98
CA PHE A 654 -20.54 -4.37 -34.31
C PHE A 654 -21.96 -4.23 -33.72
N GLY A 655 -22.49 -3.02 -33.62
CA GLY A 655 -23.82 -2.75 -33.07
C GLY A 655 -23.88 -2.90 -31.55
N VAL A 656 -23.47 -1.86 -30.84
CA VAL A 656 -23.61 -1.80 -29.37
C VAL A 656 -25.03 -1.39 -28.97
N THR A 657 -25.61 -2.15 -28.04
CA THR A 657 -26.87 -1.78 -27.35
C THR A 657 -26.68 -1.86 -25.84
N VAL A 658 -27.40 -1.02 -25.10
CA VAL A 658 -27.43 -1.00 -23.63
C VAL A 658 -28.90 -1.12 -23.23
N THR A 659 -29.20 -1.96 -22.24
CA THR A 659 -30.57 -2.33 -21.85
C THR A 659 -31.27 -1.19 -21.10
N GLU A 660 -30.55 -0.48 -20.24
CA GLU A 660 -31.06 0.63 -19.42
C GLU A 660 -30.83 1.99 -20.10
N LYS A 661 -31.91 2.79 -20.18
CA LYS A 661 -31.85 4.16 -20.74
C LYS A 661 -30.84 5.06 -20.02
N GLU A 662 -30.76 4.93 -18.69
CA GLU A 662 -29.87 5.73 -17.83
C GLU A 662 -28.38 5.38 -18.05
N LEU A 663 -28.09 4.19 -18.57
CA LEU A 663 -26.74 3.71 -18.87
C LEU A 663 -26.36 3.85 -20.35
N GLU A 664 -27.25 4.35 -21.22
CA GLU A 664 -27.02 4.45 -22.67
C GLU A 664 -25.72 5.17 -23.05
N ASN A 665 -25.28 6.13 -22.23
CA ASN A 665 -24.04 6.87 -22.42
C ASN A 665 -22.78 5.98 -22.34
N ALA A 666 -22.86 4.76 -21.80
CA ALA A 666 -21.78 3.79 -21.79
C ALA A 666 -21.42 3.26 -23.19
N ASN A 667 -22.34 3.37 -24.16
CA ASN A 667 -22.09 3.05 -25.56
C ASN A 667 -21.19 4.12 -26.21
N PRO A 668 -19.99 3.77 -26.76
CA PRO A 668 -19.11 4.73 -27.45
C PRO A 668 -19.76 5.44 -28.66
N ALA A 669 -20.78 4.85 -29.29
CA ALA A 669 -21.51 5.49 -30.39
C ALA A 669 -22.43 6.65 -29.95
N LYS A 670 -22.77 6.74 -28.65
CA LYS A 670 -23.67 7.76 -28.07
C LYS A 670 -22.96 8.96 -27.44
N GLN A 671 -21.63 9.03 -27.57
CA GLN A 671 -20.81 10.22 -27.28
C GLN A 671 -20.45 10.97 -28.57
#